data_AF-A0A7C4T3Y1-F1
#
_entry.id   AF-A0A7C4T3Y1-F1
#
_cell.length_a   1.000
_cell.length_b   1.000
_cell.length_c   1.000
_cell.angle_alpha   90.00
_cell.angle_beta   90.00
_cell.angle_gamma   90.00
#
_symmetry.space_group_name_H-M   'P 1'
#
loop_
_entity.id
_entity.type
_entity.pdbx_description
1 polymer ?
#
loop_
_entity_poly.entity_id
_entity_poly.type
_entity_poly.pdbx_seq_one_letter_code
_entity_poly.pdbx_strand_id
1 'polypeptide(L)'
;MRWISVIMAVMIFTSVEAGDSIARIHVLARCGGNGIMLRWAPGTPVAWKYLNEYGYRIERITLLRDSQWIQPERHVLTLYPVKPLPLADWEKMADTSDYAAIAAQAIYGSSFDLATENPHDLVSVVNQATELENRYAFALYAVNQHTTIAKAAGLFYLDTIAKSNEHYLYKIISLVPDTLDRIDTGFYFIGMSECRPLPPPRLLSVVINDRVAEIKWDKIHFENVYIGYFIERSEDNGKSFRRVNSNPFINFSNQLNDNLYYIRFDSVPAAIAKVTYRIRGINAFGEVGPPSDTLSAYNRSVLKFRPSIIRGELLSNGSILVKWEFPEEGKDQIEGFLIKRSHAVDQTYQDLVKNMLSIHIDSFIDQNPLPSNYYKIIAVGKQGTYTESFPYLVQTEDSVPPAPPTGIYGKIDSSGRVTLWWRRNRESDLKGYLLYRANFIHEPFFQISKVCTDTFYYDTLSIKTLTRAVYYRIKAIDTHYNPSDYSDAVQLIKPDIVPPQPPVIRSYRVIPSGVYLQWIPSSSDDVVRHQLYRRTSGDTAWLLIHEVRGSDTLMTFTDTLTSKADYVSYTLIAIDSAGLESNPCRPLTVKVLPRRAVKPITRFYGNADKAMGMVTLTWRYDSDQVLRFVIYKNEKGHFPCAYRSVAGQIFTFTDSQLRQGITYEYRIKAIFTDGSETPLSEHIELGL
;
A
#
# COMPACT_ATOMS: atom_id res chain seq x y z
N MET A 1 14.91 22.07 -36.44
CA MET A 1 14.85 22.69 -35.10
C MET A 1 16.03 22.33 -34.18
N ARG A 2 17.14 21.74 -34.67
CA ARG A 2 18.33 21.34 -33.87
C ARG A 2 19.61 22.15 -34.15
N TRP A 3 19.58 23.19 -35.00
CA TRP A 3 20.81 23.69 -35.66
C TRP A 3 21.53 24.86 -34.98
N ILE A 4 20.83 25.69 -34.19
CA ILE A 4 21.47 26.80 -33.45
C ILE A 4 22.26 26.26 -32.26
N SER A 5 21.77 25.17 -31.66
CA SER A 5 22.54 24.35 -30.72
C SER A 5 23.78 23.76 -31.35
N VAL A 6 23.93 23.62 -32.68
CA VAL A 6 25.14 23.05 -33.29
C VAL A 6 26.25 24.08 -33.43
N ILE A 7 25.99 25.36 -33.71
CA ILE A 7 27.06 26.38 -33.67
C ILE A 7 27.48 26.66 -32.22
N MET A 8 26.57 26.49 -31.26
CA MET A 8 26.89 26.54 -29.82
C MET A 8 27.49 25.22 -29.28
N ALA A 9 27.11 24.06 -29.82
CA ALA A 9 27.64 22.73 -29.46
C ALA A 9 28.99 22.45 -30.12
N VAL A 10 29.25 23.02 -31.28
CA VAL A 10 30.59 23.12 -31.87
C VAL A 10 31.51 23.94 -30.95
N MET A 11 30.97 24.81 -30.09
CA MET A 11 31.70 25.48 -29.01
C MET A 11 31.76 24.70 -27.68
N ILE A 12 31.13 23.52 -27.55
CA ILE A 12 30.93 22.83 -26.25
C ILE A 12 31.30 21.32 -26.27
N PHE A 13 31.31 20.66 -27.42
CA PHE A 13 31.65 19.24 -27.53
C PHE A 13 33.06 19.04 -28.09
N THR A 14 34.04 19.00 -27.19
CA THR A 14 35.18 18.06 -27.31
C THR A 14 34.82 16.77 -26.59
N SER A 15 33.74 16.10 -27.00
CA SER A 15 33.68 14.65 -26.84
C SER A 15 33.96 14.07 -28.22
N VAL A 16 35.17 13.55 -28.36
CA VAL A 16 35.57 12.64 -29.41
C VAL A 16 34.54 11.50 -29.45
N GLU A 17 33.50 11.62 -30.27
CA GLU A 17 32.92 10.43 -30.88
C GLU A 17 33.98 9.96 -31.88
N ALA A 18 34.85 9.07 -31.41
CA ALA A 18 35.75 8.29 -32.23
C ALA A 18 34.90 7.39 -33.12
N GLY A 19 34.40 7.95 -34.22
CA GLY A 19 33.65 7.22 -35.22
C GLY A 19 33.64 8.02 -36.52
N ASP A 20 34.65 7.79 -37.36
CA ASP A 20 34.71 7.98 -38.82
C ASP A 20 33.78 9.04 -39.46
N SER A 21 33.59 10.19 -38.81
CA SER A 21 32.63 11.20 -39.22
C SER A 21 33.36 12.27 -40.01
N ILE A 22 33.13 12.28 -41.31
CA ILE A 22 33.55 13.34 -42.24
C ILE A 22 33.17 14.70 -41.63
N ALA A 23 34.13 15.62 -41.51
CA ALA A 23 33.88 16.97 -40.98
C ALA A 23 32.80 17.66 -41.83
N ARG A 24 31.89 18.42 -41.21
CA ARG A 24 30.77 19.07 -41.92
C ARG A 24 30.75 20.57 -41.69
N ILE A 25 30.29 21.33 -42.68
CA ILE A 25 29.98 22.76 -42.51
C ILE A 25 28.55 22.92 -41.97
N HIS A 26 28.40 23.59 -40.84
CA HIS A 26 27.09 23.90 -40.25
C HIS A 26 26.62 25.27 -40.71
N VAL A 27 25.40 25.37 -41.23
CA VAL A 27 24.86 26.59 -41.83
C VAL A 27 23.62 27.05 -41.07
N LEU A 28 23.53 28.35 -40.84
CA LEU A 28 22.33 29.07 -40.44
C LEU A 28 21.99 30.08 -41.52
N ALA A 29 20.70 30.26 -41.78
CA ALA A 29 20.22 31.36 -42.61
C ALA A 29 19.12 32.15 -41.90
N ARG A 30 19.07 33.44 -42.20
CA ARG A 30 18.01 34.32 -41.75
C ARG A 30 17.73 35.38 -42.81
N CYS A 31 16.47 35.54 -43.18
CA CYS A 31 16.07 36.60 -44.08
C CYS A 31 15.75 37.89 -43.30
N GLY A 32 16.03 39.03 -43.92
CA GLY A 32 15.81 40.37 -43.37
C GLY A 32 15.58 41.41 -44.47
N GLY A 33 15.44 42.68 -44.09
CA GLY A 33 15.06 43.77 -45.02
C GLY A 33 15.99 43.98 -46.22
N ASN A 34 17.23 43.46 -46.17
CA ASN A 34 18.24 43.61 -47.21
C ASN A 34 18.58 42.29 -47.95
N GLY A 35 17.79 41.23 -47.76
CA GLY A 35 18.00 39.92 -48.39
C GLY A 35 18.18 38.76 -47.41
N ILE A 36 18.82 37.67 -47.85
CA ILE A 36 19.06 36.47 -47.04
C ILE A 36 20.51 36.47 -46.53
N MET A 37 20.66 36.48 -45.20
CA MET A 37 21.94 36.36 -44.51
C MET A 37 22.26 34.88 -44.26
N LEU A 38 23.47 34.48 -44.62
CA LEU A 38 24.03 33.17 -44.35
C LEU A 38 25.17 33.30 -43.35
N ARG A 39 25.20 32.36 -42.41
CA ARG A 39 26.24 32.17 -41.42
C ARG A 39 26.64 30.71 -41.42
N TRP A 40 27.93 30.42 -41.29
CA TRP A 40 28.36 29.04 -41.16
C TRP A 40 29.58 28.90 -40.26
N ALA A 41 29.78 27.68 -39.78
CA ALA A 41 30.96 27.28 -39.04
C ALA A 41 31.41 25.89 -39.52
N PRO A 42 32.71 25.67 -39.76
CA PRO A 42 33.28 24.32 -39.88
C PRO A 42 32.99 23.53 -38.62
N GLY A 43 32.76 22.22 -38.71
CA GLY A 43 32.42 21.37 -37.56
C GLY A 43 33.62 20.85 -36.77
N THR A 44 34.85 21.03 -37.27
CA THR A 44 36.08 20.61 -36.58
C THR A 44 37.17 21.69 -36.65
N PRO A 45 38.09 21.74 -35.67
CA PRO A 45 39.22 22.67 -35.70
C PRO A 45 40.13 22.50 -36.92
N VAL A 46 40.34 21.24 -37.36
CA VAL A 46 41.16 20.91 -38.54
C VAL A 46 40.51 21.43 -39.83
N ALA A 47 39.21 21.16 -40.02
CA ALA A 47 38.47 21.69 -41.14
C ALA A 47 38.49 23.23 -41.16
N TRP A 48 38.36 23.87 -39.99
CA TRP A 48 38.46 25.33 -39.87
C TRP A 48 39.80 25.89 -40.30
N LYS A 49 40.90 25.25 -39.88
CA LYS A 49 42.26 25.64 -40.32
C LYS A 49 42.38 25.60 -41.84
N TYR A 50 42.02 24.48 -42.48
CA TYR A 50 42.11 24.36 -43.94
C TYR A 50 41.13 25.29 -44.65
N LEU A 51 39.93 25.49 -44.13
CA LEU A 51 38.95 26.39 -44.75
C LEU A 51 39.33 27.87 -44.63
N ASN A 52 40.12 28.27 -43.64
CA ASN A 52 40.74 29.61 -43.62
C ASN A 52 41.75 29.78 -44.77
N GLU A 53 42.42 28.71 -45.18
CA GLU A 53 43.42 28.73 -46.26
C GLU A 53 42.79 28.60 -47.65
N TYR A 54 41.90 27.63 -47.85
CA TYR A 54 41.31 27.27 -49.16
C TYR A 54 39.97 27.97 -49.43
N GLY A 55 39.22 28.32 -48.39
CA GLY A 55 37.97 29.05 -48.49
C GLY A 55 36.76 28.22 -48.91
N TYR A 56 35.67 28.94 -49.17
CA TYR A 56 34.36 28.38 -49.51
C TYR A 56 33.87 28.88 -50.87
N ARG A 57 33.07 28.06 -51.55
CA ARG A 57 32.19 28.51 -52.65
C ARG A 57 30.73 28.45 -52.19
N ILE A 58 29.98 29.50 -52.50
CA ILE A 58 28.56 29.59 -52.16
C ILE A 58 27.73 29.41 -53.42
N GLU A 59 26.86 28.40 -53.39
CA GLU A 59 25.90 28.12 -54.45
C GLU A 59 24.48 28.32 -53.91
N ARG A 60 23.61 28.85 -54.75
CA ARG A 60 22.18 28.98 -54.49
C ARG A 60 21.41 28.20 -55.54
N ILE A 61 20.44 27.41 -55.11
CA ILE A 61 19.55 26.67 -55.98
C ILE A 61 18.13 27.12 -55.72
N THR A 62 17.47 27.73 -56.71
CA THR A 62 16.04 28.07 -56.61
C THR A 62 15.23 26.79 -56.79
N LEU A 63 14.42 26.45 -55.79
CA LEU A 63 13.62 25.23 -55.79
C LEU A 63 12.11 25.50 -55.83
N LEU A 64 11.66 26.59 -55.22
CA LEU A 64 10.29 27.06 -55.34
C LEU A 64 10.21 28.50 -55.84
N ARG A 65 9.18 28.76 -56.64
CA ARG A 65 8.75 30.09 -57.09
C ARG A 65 7.22 30.12 -57.04
N ASP A 66 6.65 31.15 -56.42
CA ASP A 66 5.19 31.29 -56.24
C ASP A 66 4.56 30.05 -55.58
N SER A 67 5.27 29.47 -54.60
CA SER A 67 4.88 28.26 -53.87
C SER A 67 4.76 26.98 -54.72
N GLN A 68 5.30 26.97 -55.94
CA GLN A 68 5.37 25.79 -56.80
C GLN A 68 6.81 25.33 -57.00
N TRP A 69 7.00 24.01 -57.06
CA TRP A 69 8.29 23.41 -57.39
C TRP A 69 8.63 23.67 -58.86
N ILE A 70 9.84 24.14 -59.10
CA ILE A 70 10.36 24.39 -60.45
C ILE A 70 11.53 23.46 -60.76
N GLN A 71 11.94 23.40 -62.03
CA GLN A 71 13.23 22.81 -62.38
C GLN A 71 14.35 23.58 -61.65
N PRO A 72 15.25 22.92 -60.89
CA PRO A 72 16.23 23.62 -60.06
C PRO A 72 17.14 24.57 -60.84
N GLU A 73 17.05 25.88 -60.56
CA GLU A 73 17.90 26.92 -61.16
C GLU A 73 19.13 27.15 -60.28
N ARG A 74 20.33 26.84 -60.78
CA ARG A 74 21.59 26.92 -60.02
C ARG A 74 22.35 28.20 -60.32
N HIS A 75 22.80 28.88 -59.27
CA HIS A 75 23.61 30.09 -59.36
C HIS A 75 24.80 30.01 -58.39
N VAL A 76 26.01 30.31 -58.87
CA VAL A 76 27.17 30.52 -58.01
C VAL A 76 27.15 31.98 -57.54
N LEU A 77 27.09 32.20 -56.23
CA LEU A 77 26.95 33.53 -55.63
C LEU A 77 28.29 34.24 -55.39
N THR A 78 29.40 33.49 -55.42
CA THR A 78 30.75 33.98 -55.12
C THR A 78 31.65 33.79 -56.33
N LEU A 79 32.19 34.89 -56.87
CA LEU A 79 33.13 34.86 -58.01
C LEU A 79 34.51 34.30 -57.62
N TYR A 80 34.92 34.53 -56.36
CA TYR A 80 36.18 34.05 -55.80
C TYR A 80 35.92 33.26 -54.50
N PRO A 81 36.85 32.38 -54.08
CA PRO A 81 36.77 31.71 -52.78
C PRO A 81 36.55 32.70 -51.63
N VAL A 82 35.57 32.45 -50.79
CA VAL A 82 35.35 33.23 -49.56
C VAL A 82 36.38 32.77 -48.53
N LYS A 83 37.25 33.67 -48.09
CA LYS A 83 38.33 33.43 -47.11
C LYS A 83 38.35 34.57 -46.09
N PRO A 84 39.05 34.39 -44.95
CA PRO A 84 39.39 35.51 -44.09
C PRO A 84 40.09 36.64 -44.86
N LEU A 85 39.76 37.90 -44.54
CA LEU A 85 40.44 39.07 -45.10
C LEU A 85 41.92 39.06 -44.70
N PRO A 86 42.84 39.61 -45.53
CA PRO A 86 44.26 39.72 -45.19
C PRO A 86 44.50 40.38 -43.82
N LEU A 87 45.57 39.99 -43.13
CA LEU A 87 45.89 40.46 -41.77
C LEU A 87 45.90 42.00 -41.64
N ALA A 88 46.39 42.74 -42.64
CA ALA A 88 46.42 44.20 -42.62
C ALA A 88 45.03 44.86 -42.50
N ASP A 89 43.97 44.20 -42.97
CA ASP A 89 42.59 44.69 -42.80
C ASP A 89 42.06 44.40 -41.39
N TRP A 90 42.54 43.32 -40.77
CA TRP A 90 42.20 42.96 -39.39
C TRP A 90 42.81 43.89 -38.36
N GLU A 91 44.04 44.36 -38.56
CA GLU A 91 44.73 45.29 -37.66
C GLU A 91 43.88 46.55 -37.39
N LYS A 92 43.28 47.13 -38.44
CA LYS A 92 42.39 48.29 -38.32
C LYS A 92 41.11 48.00 -37.51
N MET A 93 40.59 46.79 -37.60
CA MET A 93 39.41 46.38 -36.82
C MET A 93 39.77 46.09 -35.37
N ALA A 94 40.97 45.54 -35.13
CA ALA A 94 41.48 45.23 -33.80
C ALA A 94 41.68 46.50 -32.95
N ASP A 95 42.02 47.64 -33.56
CA ASP A 95 42.15 48.94 -32.86
C ASP A 95 40.87 49.39 -32.14
N THR A 96 39.71 48.88 -32.56
CA THR A 96 38.40 49.31 -32.04
C THR A 96 37.56 48.17 -31.46
N SER A 97 38.07 46.93 -31.50
CA SER A 97 37.34 45.75 -31.05
C SER A 97 38.26 44.62 -30.58
N ASP A 98 38.19 44.33 -29.28
CA ASP A 98 38.90 43.18 -28.68
C ASP A 98 38.52 41.85 -29.37
N TYR A 99 37.26 41.70 -29.81
CA TYR A 99 36.84 40.52 -30.55
C TYR A 99 37.52 40.41 -31.92
N ALA A 100 37.75 41.53 -32.61
CA ALA A 100 38.49 41.52 -33.85
C ALA A 100 39.97 41.14 -33.61
N ALA A 101 40.57 41.64 -32.53
CA ALA A 101 41.92 41.26 -32.12
C ALA A 101 42.03 39.75 -31.80
N ILE A 102 41.08 39.19 -31.03
CA ILE A 102 41.02 37.76 -30.70
C ILE A 102 40.90 36.91 -31.97
N ALA A 103 39.96 37.25 -32.87
CA ALA A 103 39.77 36.51 -34.10
C ALA A 103 40.99 36.60 -35.03
N ALA A 104 41.60 37.78 -35.16
CA ALA A 104 42.82 37.97 -35.95
C ALA A 104 43.99 37.14 -35.41
N GLN A 105 44.21 37.16 -34.09
CA GLN A 105 45.25 36.36 -33.45
C GLN A 105 45.01 34.87 -33.63
N ALA A 106 43.75 34.42 -33.50
CA ALA A 106 43.42 33.02 -33.70
C ALA A 106 43.68 32.54 -35.14
N ILE A 107 43.35 33.37 -36.14
CA ILE A 107 43.50 33.04 -37.56
C ILE A 107 44.96 33.14 -38.03
N TYR A 108 45.68 34.20 -37.62
CA TYR A 108 46.99 34.57 -38.19
C TYR A 108 48.17 34.51 -37.23
N GLY A 109 47.93 34.48 -35.92
CA GLY A 109 48.99 34.52 -34.91
C GLY A 109 49.93 33.33 -35.04
N SER A 110 51.23 33.55 -34.80
CA SER A 110 52.25 32.49 -34.80
C SER A 110 52.15 31.56 -33.59
N SER A 111 51.61 32.04 -32.46
CA SER A 111 51.20 31.25 -31.29
C SER A 111 49.88 31.77 -30.69
N PHE A 112 49.23 30.94 -29.88
CA PHE A 112 48.01 31.27 -29.16
C PHE A 112 48.11 30.75 -27.72
N ASP A 113 48.99 31.37 -26.93
CA ASP A 113 49.28 30.96 -25.56
C ASP A 113 48.28 31.52 -24.55
N LEU A 114 47.59 30.60 -23.86
CA LEU A 114 46.92 30.85 -22.58
C LEU A 114 47.88 30.42 -21.46
N ALA A 115 49.00 31.12 -21.33
CA ALA A 115 50.03 30.97 -20.29
C ALA A 115 50.26 29.53 -19.75
N THR A 116 51.24 28.80 -20.29
CA THR A 116 52.03 27.82 -19.51
C THR A 116 53.42 27.61 -20.12
N GLU A 117 54.45 27.89 -19.32
CA GLU A 117 55.86 27.68 -19.63
C GLU A 117 56.23 26.20 -19.46
N ASN A 118 56.52 25.45 -20.55
CA ASN A 118 57.64 24.50 -20.64
C ASN A 118 57.63 23.69 -21.96
N PRO A 119 58.69 23.75 -22.78
CA PRO A 119 58.75 23.07 -24.08
C PRO A 119 59.71 21.87 -24.08
N HIS A 120 59.22 20.63 -23.94
CA HIS A 120 59.92 19.43 -24.44
C HIS A 120 58.94 18.30 -24.83
N ASP A 121 59.18 17.75 -26.03
CA ASP A 121 58.67 16.59 -26.81
C ASP A 121 57.43 15.76 -26.39
N LEU A 122 56.68 15.29 -27.40
CA LEU A 122 55.31 14.71 -27.38
C LEU A 122 54.22 15.66 -26.85
N VAL A 123 54.56 16.51 -25.90
CA VAL A 123 53.76 17.62 -25.40
C VAL A 123 53.52 18.69 -26.48
N SER A 124 54.41 18.84 -27.46
CA SER A 124 54.23 19.83 -28.55
C SER A 124 53.06 19.52 -29.48
N VAL A 125 52.77 18.24 -29.78
CA VAL A 125 51.63 17.84 -30.62
C VAL A 125 50.32 17.97 -29.85
N VAL A 126 50.31 17.60 -28.56
CA VAL A 126 49.16 17.79 -27.66
C VAL A 126 48.90 19.29 -27.42
N ASN A 127 49.96 20.08 -27.25
CA ASN A 127 49.87 21.54 -27.14
C ASN A 127 49.39 22.17 -28.44
N GLN A 128 49.86 21.72 -29.62
CA GLN A 128 49.38 22.22 -30.91
C GLN A 128 47.92 21.83 -31.19
N ALA A 129 47.50 20.62 -30.80
CA ALA A 129 46.11 20.19 -30.88
C ALA A 129 45.21 21.02 -29.95
N THR A 130 45.66 21.21 -28.70
CA THR A 130 44.99 22.07 -27.70
C THR A 130 44.96 23.53 -28.15
N GLU A 131 46.03 24.02 -28.77
CA GLU A 131 46.14 25.38 -29.32
C GLU A 131 45.20 25.57 -30.51
N LEU A 132 45.12 24.60 -31.44
CA LEU A 132 44.20 24.65 -32.57
C LEU A 132 42.74 24.63 -32.11
N GLU A 133 42.41 23.79 -31.13
CA GLU A 133 41.10 23.77 -30.48
C GLU A 133 40.76 25.12 -29.83
N ASN A 134 41.71 25.71 -29.10
CA ASN A 134 41.53 27.02 -28.49
C ASN A 134 41.34 28.10 -29.54
N ARG A 135 42.22 28.20 -30.55
CA ARG A 135 42.10 29.14 -31.67
C ARG A 135 40.74 29.05 -32.32
N TYR A 136 40.31 27.83 -32.63
CA TYR A 136 39.01 27.55 -33.21
C TYR A 136 37.85 28.05 -32.31
N ALA A 137 37.84 27.68 -31.03
CA ALA A 137 36.80 28.07 -30.09
C ALA A 137 36.73 29.59 -29.89
N PHE A 138 37.87 30.25 -29.66
CA PHE A 138 37.95 31.70 -29.47
C PHE A 138 37.63 32.47 -30.76
N ALA A 139 38.07 32.00 -31.92
CA ALA A 139 37.71 32.60 -33.21
C ALA A 139 36.20 32.52 -33.43
N LEU A 140 35.59 31.35 -33.26
CA LEU A 140 34.14 31.17 -33.41
C LEU A 140 33.34 31.99 -32.39
N TYR A 141 33.83 32.08 -31.15
CA TYR A 141 33.23 32.95 -30.14
C TYR A 141 33.27 34.43 -30.57
N ALA A 142 34.43 34.91 -31.00
CA ALA A 142 34.64 36.31 -31.38
C ALA A 142 33.82 36.70 -32.62
N VAL A 143 33.81 35.87 -33.67
CA VAL A 143 33.03 36.15 -34.89
C VAL A 143 31.53 36.16 -34.61
N ASN A 144 31.05 35.45 -33.58
CA ASN A 144 29.63 35.41 -33.24
C ASN A 144 29.12 36.70 -32.58
N GLN A 145 30.00 37.54 -32.04
CA GLN A 145 29.61 38.78 -31.39
C GLN A 145 29.25 39.90 -32.38
N HIS A 146 29.82 39.86 -33.60
CA HIS A 146 29.66 40.94 -34.56
C HIS A 146 29.66 40.45 -36.02
N THR A 147 28.69 40.91 -36.81
CA THR A 147 28.58 40.54 -38.24
C THR A 147 29.76 41.02 -39.08
N THR A 148 30.34 42.17 -38.75
CA THR A 148 31.55 42.67 -39.43
C THR A 148 32.73 41.71 -39.26
N ILE A 149 32.94 41.19 -38.04
CA ILE A 149 34.03 40.26 -37.73
C ILE A 149 33.78 38.91 -38.42
N ALA A 150 32.53 38.45 -38.43
CA ALA A 150 32.12 37.28 -39.18
C ALA A 150 32.39 37.36 -40.68
N LYS A 151 32.07 38.50 -41.28
CA LYS A 151 32.32 38.78 -42.69
C LYS A 151 33.82 38.83 -42.96
N ALA A 152 34.58 39.47 -42.07
CA ALA A 152 36.03 39.51 -42.15
C ALA A 152 36.67 38.12 -42.04
N ALA A 153 36.09 37.21 -41.26
CA ALA A 153 36.54 35.82 -41.13
C ALA A 153 36.09 34.91 -42.29
N GLY A 154 35.34 35.43 -43.26
CA GLY A 154 34.80 34.62 -44.34
C GLY A 154 33.75 33.60 -43.87
N LEU A 155 32.99 33.91 -42.82
CA LEU A 155 31.95 33.06 -42.22
C LEU A 155 30.55 33.69 -42.29
N PHE A 156 30.37 34.66 -43.18
CA PHE A 156 29.11 35.36 -43.41
C PHE A 156 28.95 35.72 -44.89
N TYR A 157 27.71 35.65 -45.40
CA TYR A 157 27.35 36.13 -46.74
C TYR A 157 25.95 36.74 -46.72
N LEU A 158 25.73 37.80 -47.51
CA LEU A 158 24.42 38.43 -47.68
C LEU A 158 24.02 38.32 -49.16
N ASP A 159 22.96 37.55 -49.43
CA ASP A 159 22.32 37.48 -50.74
C ASP A 159 21.26 38.58 -50.87
N THR A 160 21.66 39.68 -51.51
CA THR A 160 20.80 40.87 -51.74
C THR A 160 19.87 40.72 -52.95
N ILE A 161 20.06 39.70 -53.77
CA ILE A 161 19.27 39.46 -54.99
C ILE A 161 18.19 38.38 -54.80
N ALA A 162 18.00 37.92 -53.57
CA ALA A 162 16.91 37.03 -53.18
C ALA A 162 15.55 37.71 -53.39
N LYS A 163 14.59 37.00 -53.97
CA LYS A 163 13.25 37.49 -54.28
C LYS A 163 12.23 37.04 -53.24
N SER A 164 11.19 37.85 -53.05
CA SER A 164 10.14 37.64 -52.04
C SER A 164 9.30 36.37 -52.27
N ASN A 165 9.13 35.95 -53.52
CA ASN A 165 8.28 34.83 -53.93
C ASN A 165 9.05 33.52 -54.20
N GLU A 166 10.35 33.46 -53.91
CA GLU A 166 11.22 32.32 -54.17
C GLU A 166 11.77 31.70 -52.88
N HIS A 167 12.04 30.39 -52.91
CA HIS A 167 12.77 29.67 -51.85
C HIS A 167 14.00 28.99 -52.42
N TYR A 168 15.07 29.05 -51.63
CA TYR A 168 16.40 28.66 -52.07
C TYR A 168 16.99 27.59 -51.16
N LEU A 169 17.67 26.62 -51.77
CA LEU A 169 18.67 25.80 -51.10
C LEU A 169 20.04 26.44 -51.30
N TYR A 170 20.60 26.97 -50.22
CA TYR A 170 21.98 27.44 -50.20
C TYR A 170 22.92 26.28 -49.87
N LYS A 171 24.06 26.24 -50.57
CA LYS A 171 25.15 25.29 -50.32
C LYS A 171 26.44 26.05 -50.06
N ILE A 172 27.09 25.75 -48.95
CA ILE A 172 28.41 26.23 -48.56
C ILE A 172 29.39 25.07 -48.79
N ILE A 173 30.17 25.17 -49.85
CA ILE A 173 30.99 24.09 -50.38
C ILE A 173 32.45 24.34 -50.00
N SER A 174 33.10 23.32 -49.42
CA SER A 174 34.54 23.33 -49.17
C SER A 174 35.33 23.39 -50.47
N LEU A 175 36.37 24.22 -50.51
CA LEU A 175 37.37 24.21 -51.57
C LEU A 175 38.68 23.54 -51.14
N VAL A 176 38.69 22.91 -49.96
CA VAL A 176 39.81 22.09 -49.49
C VAL A 176 39.89 20.83 -50.37
N PRO A 177 41.06 20.48 -50.92
CA PRO A 177 41.26 19.24 -51.65
C PRO A 177 40.92 18.02 -50.77
N ASP A 178 40.18 17.06 -51.33
CA ASP A 178 39.80 15.81 -50.64
C ASP A 178 41.02 14.99 -50.16
N THR A 179 42.21 15.25 -50.71
CA THR A 179 43.48 14.63 -50.28
C THR A 179 44.02 15.20 -48.96
N LEU A 180 43.57 16.39 -48.52
CA LEU A 180 43.99 17.03 -47.28
C LEU A 180 42.98 16.79 -46.16
N ASP A 181 41.71 17.09 -46.42
CA ASP A 181 40.60 16.81 -45.50
C ASP A 181 39.30 16.75 -46.29
N ARG A 182 38.49 15.72 -46.03
CA ARG A 182 37.19 15.58 -46.68
C ARG A 182 36.16 16.31 -45.83
N ILE A 183 35.64 17.41 -46.35
CA ILE A 183 34.69 18.27 -45.64
C ILE A 183 33.34 18.28 -46.37
N ASP A 184 32.31 17.77 -45.71
CA ASP A 184 30.94 17.70 -46.21
C ASP A 184 30.32 19.10 -46.37
N THR A 185 29.49 19.22 -47.41
CA THR A 185 28.85 20.48 -47.80
C THR A 185 27.80 20.89 -46.78
N GLY A 186 27.85 22.13 -46.33
CA GLY A 186 26.80 22.71 -45.52
C GLY A 186 25.63 23.17 -46.39
N PHE A 187 24.40 22.97 -45.96
CA PHE A 187 23.23 23.45 -46.70
C PHE A 187 22.14 24.01 -45.79
N TYR A 188 21.37 24.97 -46.31
CA TYR A 188 20.23 25.54 -45.62
C TYR A 188 19.14 25.92 -46.62
N PHE A 189 17.90 25.60 -46.31
CA PHE A 189 16.74 25.91 -47.14
C PHE A 189 15.93 27.05 -46.51
N ILE A 190 15.71 28.14 -47.24
CA ILE A 190 14.97 29.31 -46.76
C ILE A 190 14.40 30.15 -47.92
N GLY A 191 13.24 30.75 -47.72
CA GLY A 191 12.68 31.82 -48.57
C GLY A 191 12.53 33.16 -47.83
N MET A 192 12.36 34.23 -48.60
CA MET A 192 12.11 35.58 -48.05
C MET A 192 10.74 35.69 -47.34
N SER A 193 9.78 34.82 -47.66
CA SER A 193 8.49 34.74 -46.96
C SER A 193 8.58 34.17 -45.54
N GLU A 194 9.71 33.58 -45.15
CA GLU A 194 9.91 32.97 -43.83
C GLU A 194 10.47 33.94 -42.79
N CYS A 195 10.53 35.24 -43.10
CA CYS A 195 11.09 36.25 -42.21
C CYS A 195 10.23 36.43 -40.97
N ARG A 196 10.73 35.94 -39.84
CA ARG A 196 10.11 36.10 -38.53
C ARG A 196 10.87 37.11 -37.67
N PRO A 197 10.19 38.05 -37.01
CA PRO A 197 10.82 38.91 -36.02
C PRO A 197 11.38 38.05 -34.87
N LEU A 198 12.42 38.54 -34.21
CA LEU A 198 12.97 37.86 -33.04
C LEU A 198 11.97 37.92 -31.88
N PRO A 199 11.71 36.81 -31.17
CA PRO A 199 10.77 36.78 -30.05
C PRO A 199 11.35 37.45 -28.81
N PRO A 200 10.61 38.27 -28.04
CA PRO A 200 11.13 38.87 -26.81
C PRO A 200 11.42 37.80 -25.75
N PRO A 201 12.52 37.89 -24.97
CA PRO A 201 12.75 37.03 -23.82
C PRO A 201 11.58 37.08 -22.82
N ARG A 202 11.29 35.98 -22.13
CA ARG A 202 10.13 35.84 -21.23
C ARG A 202 10.51 35.31 -19.84
N LEU A 203 9.51 35.28 -18.96
CA LEU A 203 9.62 34.81 -17.57
C LEU A 203 10.69 35.57 -16.78
N LEU A 204 10.74 36.89 -16.96
CA LEU A 204 11.61 37.76 -16.19
C LEU A 204 11.19 37.73 -14.72
N SER A 205 12.12 37.38 -13.85
CA SER A 205 11.98 37.44 -12.40
C SER A 205 13.15 38.22 -11.83
N VAL A 206 12.89 39.12 -10.88
CA VAL A 206 13.90 39.93 -10.21
C VAL A 206 13.60 39.94 -8.73
N VAL A 207 14.57 39.51 -7.94
CA VAL A 207 14.53 39.59 -6.47
C VAL A 207 15.74 40.39 -6.03
N ILE A 208 15.54 41.42 -5.21
CA ILE A 208 16.64 42.20 -4.63
C ILE A 208 16.74 41.85 -3.16
N ASN A 209 17.87 41.25 -2.78
CA ASN A 209 18.21 40.95 -1.40
C ASN A 209 19.53 41.64 -1.07
N ASP A 210 19.52 42.49 -0.04
CA ASP A 210 20.70 43.23 0.44
C ASP A 210 21.50 43.87 -0.70
N ARG A 211 20.84 44.72 -1.51
CA ARG A 211 21.46 45.46 -2.63
C ARG A 211 21.96 44.57 -3.79
N VAL A 212 21.72 43.28 -3.77
CA VAL A 212 22.04 42.37 -4.88
C VAL A 212 20.74 41.96 -5.56
N ALA A 213 20.60 42.34 -6.83
CA ALA A 213 19.50 41.92 -7.68
C ALA A 213 19.82 40.59 -8.34
N GLU A 214 19.07 39.54 -8.03
CA GLU A 214 19.08 38.27 -8.75
C GLU A 214 18.03 38.33 -9.87
N ILE A 215 18.51 38.28 -11.11
CA ILE A 215 17.73 38.47 -12.33
C ILE A 215 17.69 37.15 -13.08
N LYS A 216 16.49 36.63 -13.31
CA LYS A 216 16.23 35.35 -13.97
C LYS A 216 15.36 35.52 -15.20
N TRP A 217 15.63 34.74 -16.25
CA TRP A 217 14.75 34.65 -17.42
C TRP A 217 14.87 33.28 -18.10
N ASP A 218 13.89 32.97 -18.94
CA ASP A 218 13.71 31.68 -19.61
C ASP A 218 14.93 31.28 -20.47
N LYS A 219 15.48 30.09 -20.20
CA LYS A 219 16.59 29.51 -20.97
C LYS A 219 16.09 28.65 -22.13
N ILE A 220 15.24 27.68 -21.84
CA ILE A 220 14.92 26.56 -22.75
C ILE A 220 14.31 27.03 -24.06
N HIS A 221 13.42 28.00 -24.03
CA HIS A 221 12.74 28.45 -25.25
C HIS A 221 13.61 29.34 -26.13
N PHE A 222 14.71 29.89 -25.61
CA PHE A 222 15.50 30.92 -26.27
C PHE A 222 16.97 30.54 -26.53
N GLU A 223 17.46 29.43 -25.98
CA GLU A 223 18.81 28.91 -26.25
C GLU A 223 19.07 28.65 -27.75
N ASN A 224 18.01 28.36 -28.49
CA ASN A 224 18.04 28.14 -29.94
C ASN A 224 17.68 29.39 -30.75
N VAL A 225 17.65 30.57 -30.14
CA VAL A 225 17.30 31.84 -30.81
C VAL A 225 18.38 32.88 -30.56
N TYR A 226 18.80 33.01 -29.30
CA TYR A 226 19.78 33.98 -28.85
C TYR A 226 21.06 33.30 -28.39
N ILE A 227 22.20 33.90 -28.75
CA ILE A 227 23.52 33.45 -28.33
C ILE A 227 24.02 34.22 -27.10
N GLY A 228 23.37 35.33 -26.75
CA GLY A 228 23.70 36.12 -25.57
C GLY A 228 22.62 37.14 -25.22
N TYR A 229 22.78 37.82 -24.08
CA TYR A 229 21.78 38.72 -23.53
C TYR A 229 22.37 40.02 -22.98
N PHE A 230 21.71 41.15 -23.25
CA PHE A 230 21.93 42.41 -22.56
C PHE A 230 20.88 42.59 -21.48
N ILE A 231 21.36 42.88 -20.28
CA ILE A 231 20.55 43.24 -19.12
C ILE A 231 20.48 44.76 -19.10
N GLU A 232 19.27 45.29 -19.11
CA GLU A 232 19.03 46.73 -19.09
C GLU A 232 18.30 47.12 -17.80
N ARG A 233 18.82 48.14 -17.13
CA ARG A 233 18.32 48.67 -15.86
C ARG A 233 17.81 50.08 -16.03
N SER A 234 16.70 50.38 -15.36
CA SER A 234 16.11 51.70 -15.22
C SER A 234 15.97 52.07 -13.74
N GLU A 235 16.35 53.31 -13.43
CA GLU A 235 16.29 53.91 -12.08
C GLU A 235 15.22 55.02 -12.00
N ASP A 236 14.50 55.29 -13.10
CA ASP A 236 13.53 56.37 -13.26
C ASP A 236 12.11 55.84 -13.58
N ASN A 237 11.77 54.68 -13.00
CA ASN A 237 10.51 53.96 -13.20
C ASN A 237 10.23 53.57 -14.66
N GLY A 238 11.26 53.15 -15.39
CA GLY A 238 11.14 52.60 -16.74
C GLY A 238 11.15 53.64 -17.86
N LYS A 239 11.47 54.91 -17.58
CA LYS A 239 11.54 55.96 -18.62
C LYS A 239 12.81 55.86 -19.46
N SER A 240 13.94 55.58 -18.83
CA SER A 240 15.23 55.36 -19.51
C SER A 240 15.90 54.08 -19.01
N PHE A 241 16.52 53.36 -19.94
CA PHE A 241 17.21 52.10 -19.67
C PHE A 241 18.68 52.20 -20.08
N ARG A 242 19.57 51.78 -19.20
CA ARG A 242 21.01 51.63 -19.48
C ARG A 242 21.42 50.17 -19.38
N ARG A 243 22.42 49.76 -20.15
CA ARG A 243 22.99 48.41 -20.05
C ARG A 243 23.75 48.25 -18.74
N VAL A 244 23.49 47.14 -18.04
CA VAL A 244 24.25 46.71 -16.87
C VAL A 244 25.58 46.08 -17.31
N ASN A 245 25.55 45.33 -18.41
CA ASN A 245 26.71 44.69 -19.02
C ASN A 245 27.06 45.33 -20.37
N SER A 246 28.34 45.64 -20.58
CA SER A 246 28.87 46.15 -21.86
C SER A 246 28.85 45.06 -22.96
N ASN A 247 29.31 43.86 -22.63
CA ASN A 247 29.33 42.68 -23.51
C ASN A 247 28.14 41.76 -23.23
N PRO A 248 27.55 41.08 -24.24
CA PRO A 248 26.46 40.13 -24.04
C PRO A 248 26.80 39.10 -22.97
N PHE A 249 25.84 38.83 -22.07
CA PHE A 249 25.95 37.70 -21.16
C PHE A 249 25.74 36.40 -21.94
N ILE A 250 26.68 35.49 -21.77
CA ILE A 250 26.67 34.15 -22.36
C ILE A 250 26.90 33.17 -21.20
N ASN A 251 26.18 32.05 -21.23
CA ASN A 251 26.36 30.98 -20.24
C ASN A 251 27.26 29.90 -20.83
N PHE A 252 28.42 29.69 -20.21
CA PHE A 252 29.41 28.68 -20.62
C PHE A 252 29.23 27.34 -19.89
N SER A 253 28.20 27.19 -19.04
CA SER A 253 28.03 25.98 -18.24
C SER A 253 27.51 24.81 -19.07
N ASN A 254 28.35 23.77 -19.17
CA ASN A 254 28.08 22.47 -19.79
C ASN A 254 27.46 21.46 -18.84
N GLN A 255 27.28 21.80 -17.56
CA GLN A 255 26.46 20.95 -16.72
C GLN A 255 25.05 21.03 -17.27
N LEU A 256 24.47 19.87 -17.58
CA LEU A 256 23.03 19.65 -17.62
C LEU A 256 22.46 19.95 -16.21
N ASN A 257 22.62 21.18 -15.76
CA ASN A 257 21.87 21.69 -14.63
C ASN A 257 20.45 21.83 -15.15
N ASP A 258 19.50 21.17 -14.48
CA ASP A 258 18.04 21.26 -14.66
C ASP A 258 17.49 22.70 -14.52
N ASN A 259 18.37 23.71 -14.48
CA ASN A 259 17.99 25.08 -14.32
C ASN A 259 17.35 25.58 -15.63
N LEU A 260 16.03 25.67 -15.60
CA LEU A 260 15.17 26.16 -16.69
C LEU A 260 15.41 27.65 -17.01
N TYR A 261 16.26 28.33 -16.22
CA TYR A 261 16.48 29.78 -16.28
C TYR A 261 17.96 30.14 -16.40
N TYR A 262 18.24 31.22 -17.12
CA TYR A 262 19.47 31.98 -17.00
C TYR A 262 19.42 32.85 -15.74
N ILE A 263 20.56 33.01 -15.06
CA ILE A 263 20.68 33.82 -13.84
C ILE A 263 21.82 34.82 -14.00
N ARG A 264 21.55 36.08 -13.66
CA ARG A 264 22.56 37.13 -13.51
C ARG A 264 22.34 37.95 -12.26
N PHE A 265 23.43 38.48 -11.73
CA PHE A 265 23.43 39.36 -10.58
C PHE A 265 23.81 40.79 -10.99
N ASP A 266 23.16 41.76 -10.36
CA ASP A 266 23.49 43.18 -10.47
C ASP A 266 23.55 43.83 -9.08
N SER A 267 24.45 44.79 -8.91
CA SER A 267 24.58 45.55 -7.67
C SER A 267 23.74 46.83 -7.73
N VAL A 268 22.82 46.97 -6.78
CA VAL A 268 21.86 48.08 -6.67
C VAL A 268 22.36 49.11 -5.64
N PRO A 269 22.55 50.38 -6.02
CA PRO A 269 22.98 51.42 -5.07
C PRO A 269 21.99 51.59 -3.91
N ALA A 270 22.52 51.85 -2.70
CA ALA A 270 21.71 51.97 -1.48
C ALA A 270 20.65 53.07 -1.52
N ALA A 271 20.91 54.16 -2.26
CA ALA A 271 19.98 55.28 -2.42
C ALA A 271 18.77 54.95 -3.31
N ILE A 272 18.82 53.85 -4.04
CA ILE A 272 17.77 53.46 -4.99
C ILE A 272 16.84 52.44 -4.33
N ALA A 273 15.64 52.89 -3.96
CA ALA A 273 14.62 52.06 -3.32
C ALA A 273 13.94 51.09 -4.30
N LYS A 274 13.89 51.43 -5.59
CA LYS A 274 13.21 50.65 -6.63
C LYS A 274 14.00 50.69 -7.93
N VAL A 275 14.14 49.54 -8.56
CA VAL A 275 14.82 49.37 -9.85
C VAL A 275 13.92 48.62 -10.80
N THR A 276 13.94 48.96 -12.09
CA THR A 276 13.21 48.24 -13.14
C THR A 276 14.17 47.61 -14.13
N TYR A 277 13.98 46.34 -14.45
CA TYR A 277 14.82 45.60 -15.41
C TYR A 277 14.04 45.17 -16.64
N ARG A 278 14.77 45.01 -17.75
CA ARG A 278 14.34 44.28 -18.94
C ARG A 278 15.54 43.58 -19.60
N ILE A 279 15.28 42.56 -20.41
CA ILE A 279 16.29 41.74 -21.06
C ILE A 279 16.16 41.85 -22.58
N ARG A 280 17.28 41.93 -23.29
CA ARG A 280 17.32 41.88 -24.76
C ARG A 280 18.28 40.77 -25.21
N GLY A 281 17.80 39.85 -26.03
CA GLY A 281 18.65 38.82 -26.63
C GLY A 281 19.39 39.33 -27.87
N ILE A 282 20.57 38.79 -28.16
CA ILE A 282 21.30 38.96 -29.42
C ILE A 282 21.49 37.60 -30.09
N ASN A 283 21.20 37.50 -31.39
CA ASN A 283 21.32 36.25 -32.15
C ASN A 283 22.69 36.11 -32.85
N ALA A 284 22.93 34.98 -33.52
CA ALA A 284 24.18 34.71 -34.26
C ALA A 284 24.44 35.65 -35.47
N PHE A 285 23.44 36.43 -35.86
CA PHE A 285 23.53 37.46 -36.91
C PHE A 285 23.73 38.86 -36.32
N GLY A 286 24.05 38.99 -35.03
CA GLY A 286 24.28 40.27 -34.37
C GLY A 286 23.03 41.14 -34.21
N GLU A 287 21.84 40.61 -34.48
CA GLU A 287 20.59 41.35 -34.33
C GLU A 287 20.13 41.30 -32.87
N VAL A 288 19.86 42.47 -32.31
CA VAL A 288 19.30 42.61 -30.96
C VAL A 288 17.77 42.55 -31.06
N GLY A 289 17.19 41.55 -30.39
CA GLY A 289 15.75 41.33 -30.35
C GLY A 289 14.98 42.42 -29.59
N PRO A 290 13.63 42.35 -29.62
CA PRO A 290 12.79 43.20 -28.79
C PRO A 290 13.06 42.94 -27.29
N PRO A 291 12.83 43.93 -26.41
CA PRO A 291 12.98 43.73 -24.98
C PRO A 291 11.91 42.78 -24.43
N SER A 292 12.24 42.10 -23.34
CA SER A 292 11.26 41.45 -22.47
C SER A 292 10.28 42.47 -21.88
N ASP A 293 9.21 41.97 -21.27
CA ASP A 293 8.44 42.77 -20.33
C ASP A 293 9.35 43.32 -19.22
N THR A 294 8.98 44.46 -18.67
CA THR A 294 9.72 45.11 -17.58
C THR A 294 9.26 44.59 -16.23
N LEU A 295 10.19 44.35 -15.30
CA LEU A 295 9.85 44.01 -13.92
C LEU A 295 10.55 44.95 -12.95
N SER A 296 9.78 45.53 -12.03
CA SER A 296 10.32 46.32 -10.94
C SER A 296 10.53 45.49 -9.69
N ALA A 297 11.67 45.70 -9.02
CA ALA A 297 11.96 45.12 -7.72
C ALA A 297 12.37 46.23 -6.73
N TYR A 298 12.03 46.02 -5.46
CA TYR A 298 12.34 46.94 -4.37
C TYR A 298 13.58 46.47 -3.63
N ASN A 299 14.50 47.39 -3.35
CA ASN A 299 15.65 47.16 -2.52
C ASN A 299 15.19 47.17 -1.05
N ARG A 300 14.80 45.99 -0.53
CA ARG A 300 14.37 45.84 0.87
C ARG A 300 15.56 45.48 1.74
N SER A 301 15.67 46.11 2.90
CA SER A 301 16.66 45.73 3.91
C SER A 301 16.28 44.38 4.52
N VAL A 302 17.24 43.45 4.52
CA VAL A 302 17.10 42.16 5.20
C VAL A 302 17.26 42.39 6.70
N LEU A 303 16.41 41.75 7.51
CA LEU A 303 16.60 41.73 8.96
C LEU A 303 17.84 40.88 9.28
N LYS A 304 18.86 41.49 9.86
CA LYS A 304 20.13 40.81 10.20
C LYS A 304 19.98 39.84 11.38
N PHE A 305 19.02 40.12 12.25
CA PHE A 305 18.81 39.40 13.50
C PHE A 305 17.54 38.55 13.44
N ARG A 306 17.52 37.50 14.25
CA ARG A 306 16.37 36.61 14.39
C ARG A 306 16.03 36.42 15.87
N PRO A 307 14.75 36.22 16.20
CA PRO A 307 14.36 35.95 17.58
C PRO A 307 14.81 34.55 18.01
N SER A 308 15.05 34.39 19.31
CA SER A 308 15.45 33.11 19.92
C SER A 308 14.54 32.81 21.10
N ILE A 309 13.87 31.66 21.10
CA ILE A 309 13.09 31.21 22.26
C ILE A 309 14.08 30.70 23.32
N ILE A 310 14.08 31.31 24.49
CA ILE A 310 15.01 31.01 25.60
C ILE A 310 14.38 30.16 26.69
N ARG A 311 13.04 30.12 26.77
CA ARG A 311 12.32 29.32 27.78
C ARG A 311 10.93 28.95 27.28
N GLY A 312 10.57 27.68 27.43
CA GLY A 312 9.21 27.16 27.33
C GLY A 312 8.91 26.36 28.59
N GLU A 313 7.86 26.72 29.33
CA GLU A 313 7.55 26.13 30.64
C GLU A 313 6.06 25.84 30.78
N LEU A 314 5.73 24.59 31.15
CA LEU A 314 4.38 24.19 31.52
C LEU A 314 4.07 24.68 32.94
N LEU A 315 3.01 25.48 33.08
CA LEU A 315 2.54 26.03 34.35
C LEU A 315 1.56 25.06 35.03
N SER A 316 1.37 25.20 36.34
CA SER A 316 0.52 24.33 37.15
C SER A 316 -0.97 24.31 36.74
N ASN A 317 -1.43 25.34 36.03
CA ASN A 317 -2.78 25.43 35.48
C ASN A 317 -2.91 24.80 34.07
N GLY A 318 -1.86 24.16 33.56
CA GLY A 318 -1.83 23.53 32.23
C GLY A 318 -1.51 24.47 31.06
N SER A 319 -1.31 25.76 31.30
CA SER A 319 -0.88 26.72 30.26
C SER A 319 0.64 26.69 30.03
N ILE A 320 1.12 27.14 28.87
CA ILE A 320 2.56 27.19 28.55
C ILE A 320 3.05 28.64 28.47
N LEU A 321 4.07 28.97 29.26
CA LEU A 321 4.83 30.22 29.14
C LEU A 321 5.92 30.05 28.08
N VAL A 322 5.94 30.92 27.08
CA VAL A 322 7.01 31.02 26.07
C VAL A 322 7.71 32.36 26.25
N LYS A 323 9.03 32.34 26.48
CA LYS A 323 9.87 33.54 26.52
C LYS A 323 10.92 33.51 25.41
N TRP A 324 11.18 34.66 24.80
CA TRP A 324 12.17 34.83 23.75
C TRP A 324 13.01 36.09 23.95
N GLU A 325 14.13 36.15 23.25
CA GLU A 325 14.99 37.32 23.15
C GLU A 325 15.16 37.75 21.69
N PHE A 326 15.46 39.03 21.48
CA PHE A 326 15.81 39.61 20.19
C PHE A 326 16.86 40.72 20.41
N PRO A 327 17.96 40.76 19.66
CA PRO A 327 19.02 41.75 19.84
C PRO A 327 18.52 43.21 19.77
N GLU A 328 18.95 44.04 20.73
CA GLU A 328 18.53 45.45 20.83
C GLU A 328 18.91 46.25 19.58
N GLU A 329 20.06 45.96 18.97
CA GLU A 329 20.57 46.60 17.76
C GLU A 329 19.71 46.31 16.51
N GLY A 330 18.81 45.32 16.59
CA GLY A 330 17.87 45.00 15.53
C GLY A 330 16.46 45.56 15.75
N LYS A 331 16.13 46.03 16.96
CA LYS A 331 14.74 46.40 17.29
C LYS A 331 14.23 47.59 16.50
N ASP A 332 15.12 48.48 16.07
CA ASP A 332 14.82 49.62 15.22
C ASP A 332 14.37 49.22 13.80
N GLN A 333 14.67 47.99 13.36
CA GLN A 333 14.32 47.46 12.03
C GLN A 333 12.97 46.75 11.98
N ILE A 334 12.39 46.42 13.14
CA ILE A 334 11.14 45.64 13.24
C ILE A 334 9.95 46.48 13.71
N GLU A 335 8.75 46.05 13.33
CA GLU A 335 7.46 46.57 13.80
C GLU A 335 6.99 45.84 15.06
N GLY A 336 7.35 44.56 15.20
CA GLY A 336 6.90 43.73 16.31
C GLY A 336 7.11 42.23 16.08
N PHE A 337 6.46 41.43 16.92
CA PHE A 337 6.55 39.97 16.91
C PHE A 337 5.19 39.29 16.65
N LEU A 338 5.23 38.15 15.99
CA LEU A 338 4.14 37.17 15.99
C LEU A 338 4.62 35.90 16.67
N ILE A 339 3.71 35.20 17.35
CA ILE A 339 3.97 33.87 17.89
C ILE A 339 3.07 32.86 17.18
N LYS A 340 3.69 31.76 16.73
CA LYS A 340 2.98 30.67 16.08
C LYS A 340 3.23 29.33 16.77
N ARG A 341 2.30 28.40 16.60
CA ARG A 341 2.35 27.04 17.16
C ARG A 341 1.94 25.98 16.14
N SER A 342 2.57 24.82 16.18
CA SER A 342 2.13 23.60 15.49
C SER A 342 2.27 22.37 16.39
N HIS A 343 1.58 21.28 16.02
CA HIS A 343 1.69 19.97 16.70
C HIS A 343 2.90 19.15 16.23
N ALA A 344 3.52 19.55 15.11
CA ALA A 344 4.73 18.94 14.55
C ALA A 344 5.61 20.00 13.87
N VAL A 345 6.91 19.71 13.74
CA VAL A 345 7.92 20.67 13.27
C VAL A 345 7.76 21.06 11.79
N ASP A 346 7.26 20.13 10.97
CA ASP A 346 7.15 20.21 9.51
C ASP A 346 5.72 20.46 9.02
N GLN A 347 4.78 20.67 9.95
CA GLN A 347 3.39 20.94 9.66
C GLN A 347 3.08 22.44 9.64
N THR A 348 1.88 22.80 9.21
CA THR A 348 1.43 24.20 9.21
C THR A 348 1.39 24.77 10.63
N TYR A 349 1.91 25.98 10.79
CA TYR A 349 1.91 26.74 12.05
C TYR A 349 0.72 27.70 12.09
N GLN A 350 -0.04 27.68 13.19
CA GLN A 350 -1.15 28.58 13.46
C GLN A 350 -0.69 29.81 14.26
N ASP A 351 -1.21 30.99 13.93
CA ASP A 351 -1.01 32.21 14.73
C ASP A 351 -1.72 32.11 16.08
N LEU A 352 -1.01 32.42 17.17
CA LEU A 352 -1.58 32.46 18.52
C LEU A 352 -2.03 33.86 18.94
N VAL A 353 -1.64 34.88 18.18
CA VAL A 353 -1.99 36.28 18.41
C VAL A 353 -2.73 36.83 17.20
N LYS A 354 -3.81 37.59 17.44
CA LYS A 354 -4.58 38.24 16.36
C LYS A 354 -3.89 39.50 15.82
N ASN A 355 -3.21 40.22 16.73
CA ASN A 355 -2.49 41.45 16.41
C ASN A 355 -1.01 41.26 16.73
N MET A 356 -0.15 41.97 15.99
CA MET A 356 1.29 41.95 16.20
C MET A 356 1.63 42.45 17.61
N LEU A 357 2.52 41.73 18.29
CA LEU A 357 3.03 42.10 19.61
C LEU A 357 4.06 43.23 19.47
N SER A 358 4.06 44.17 20.41
CA SER A 358 5.05 45.25 20.46
C SER A 358 6.47 44.71 20.58
N ILE A 359 7.46 45.46 20.06
CA ILE A 359 8.90 45.15 20.14
C ILE A 359 9.45 45.03 21.57
N HIS A 360 8.69 45.47 22.58
CA HIS A 360 9.05 45.38 24.00
C HIS A 360 8.47 44.13 24.70
N ILE A 361 7.65 43.33 24.01
CA ILE A 361 7.13 42.08 24.54
C ILE A 361 8.14 40.96 24.25
N ASP A 362 8.49 40.22 25.30
CA ASP A 362 9.47 39.12 25.28
C ASP A 362 8.87 37.78 25.75
N SER A 363 7.57 37.76 26.05
CA SER A 363 6.91 36.61 26.62
C SER A 363 5.42 36.53 26.27
N PHE A 364 4.90 35.30 26.21
CA PHE A 364 3.52 34.98 25.90
C PHE A 364 3.06 33.75 26.68
N ILE A 365 1.80 33.73 27.12
CA ILE A 365 1.19 32.57 27.79
C ILE A 365 0.14 31.96 26.87
N ASP A 366 0.40 30.74 26.41
CA ASP A 366 -0.55 29.93 25.67
C ASP A 366 -1.52 29.23 26.65
N GLN A 367 -2.76 29.71 26.68
CA GLN A 367 -3.79 29.24 27.60
C GLN A 367 -4.35 27.86 27.24
N ASN A 368 -4.22 27.42 25.98
CA ASN A 368 -4.83 26.17 25.51
C ASN A 368 -3.81 25.39 24.66
N PRO A 369 -2.70 24.92 25.26
CA PRO A 369 -1.68 24.17 24.55
C PRO A 369 -2.23 22.83 24.05
N LEU A 370 -1.63 22.33 22.97
CA LEU A 370 -1.82 20.97 22.47
C LEU A 370 -0.96 19.99 23.28
N PRO A 371 -1.12 18.67 23.11
CA PRO A 371 -0.22 17.68 23.73
C PRO A 371 1.27 17.87 23.37
N SER A 372 1.53 18.24 22.12
CA SER A 372 2.86 18.56 21.59
C SER A 372 2.82 19.94 20.95
N ASN A 373 3.74 20.83 21.34
CA ASN A 373 3.73 22.23 20.89
C ASN A 373 5.10 22.64 20.37
N TYR A 374 5.20 22.85 19.07
CA TYR A 374 6.33 23.53 18.45
C TYR A 374 6.00 25.01 18.32
N TYR A 375 6.71 25.87 19.06
CA TYR A 375 6.55 27.32 18.97
C TYR A 375 7.60 27.95 18.05
N LYS A 376 7.20 29.03 17.37
CA LYS A 376 8.08 29.92 16.63
C LYS A 376 7.73 31.37 16.94
N ILE A 377 8.76 32.21 17.04
CA ILE A 377 8.61 33.67 17.07
C ILE A 377 9.00 34.22 15.71
N ILE A 378 8.19 35.10 15.16
CA ILE A 378 8.45 35.79 13.89
C ILE A 378 8.67 37.27 14.20
N ALA A 379 9.85 37.78 13.92
CA ALA A 379 10.12 39.22 13.95
C ALA A 379 9.75 39.81 12.59
N VAL A 380 8.84 40.80 12.58
CA VAL A 380 8.33 41.41 11.34
C VAL A 380 9.00 42.76 11.16
N GLY A 381 9.67 42.96 10.02
CA GLY A 381 10.40 44.16 9.63
C GLY A 381 9.50 45.30 9.14
N LYS A 382 9.93 46.55 9.32
CA LYS A 382 9.23 47.78 8.85
C LYS A 382 9.00 47.87 7.34
N GLN A 383 9.65 47.01 6.56
CA GLN A 383 9.51 46.94 5.11
C GLN A 383 8.81 45.64 4.66
N GLY A 384 8.13 44.94 5.58
CA GLY A 384 7.43 43.68 5.33
C GLY A 384 8.34 42.47 5.15
N THR A 385 9.63 42.57 5.51
CA THR A 385 10.53 41.43 5.65
C THR A 385 10.28 40.73 6.99
N TYR A 386 10.74 39.49 7.19
CA TYR A 386 10.61 38.81 8.48
C TYR A 386 11.75 37.81 8.70
N THR A 387 12.03 37.52 9.97
CA THR A 387 12.91 36.43 10.40
C THR A 387 12.18 35.58 11.45
N GLU A 388 12.41 34.28 11.43
CA GLU A 388 11.80 33.34 12.38
C GLU A 388 12.84 32.83 13.37
N SER A 389 12.42 32.43 14.56
CA SER A 389 13.22 31.61 15.47
C SER A 389 13.36 30.17 14.95
N PHE A 390 14.25 29.39 15.54
CA PHE A 390 14.14 27.94 15.44
C PHE A 390 12.85 27.46 16.14
N PRO A 391 12.26 26.33 15.68
CA PRO A 391 11.11 25.74 16.37
C PRO A 391 11.54 25.23 17.75
N TYR A 392 10.77 25.57 18.79
CA TYR A 392 11.02 25.16 20.17
C TYR A 392 9.91 24.22 20.64
N LEU A 393 10.25 22.99 21.04
CA LEU A 393 9.29 22.00 21.51
C LEU A 393 9.00 22.18 23.00
N VAL A 394 7.71 22.25 23.35
CA VAL A 394 7.19 22.09 24.70
C VAL A 394 6.10 21.02 24.68
N GLN A 395 6.30 19.93 25.40
CA GLN A 395 5.31 18.86 25.55
C GLN A 395 4.55 19.06 26.85
N THR A 396 3.23 18.89 26.81
CA THR A 396 2.44 18.81 28.03
C THR A 396 2.50 17.39 28.57
N GLU A 397 2.43 17.20 29.89
CA GLU A 397 2.18 15.86 30.43
C GLU A 397 0.77 15.40 30.02
N ASP A 398 0.71 14.33 29.24
CA ASP A 398 -0.54 13.67 28.90
C ASP A 398 -0.81 12.56 29.93
N SER A 399 -1.79 12.82 30.80
CA SER A 399 -2.22 11.90 31.86
C SER A 399 -3.58 11.28 31.58
N VAL A 400 -4.17 11.55 30.39
CA VAL A 400 -5.51 11.08 30.06
C VAL A 400 -5.41 9.84 29.17
N PRO A 401 -5.59 8.62 29.70
CA PRO A 401 -5.54 7.42 28.88
C PRO A 401 -6.70 7.38 27.88
N PRO A 402 -6.56 6.63 26.77
CA PRO A 402 -7.68 6.38 25.86
C PRO A 402 -8.87 5.71 26.57
N ALA A 403 -10.05 5.84 25.99
CA ALA A 403 -11.23 5.10 26.39
C ALA A 403 -11.04 3.58 26.14
N PRO A 404 -11.67 2.71 26.95
CA PRO A 404 -11.59 1.27 26.75
C PRO A 404 -12.13 0.84 25.38
N PRO A 405 -11.45 -0.08 24.66
CA PRO A 405 -11.95 -0.61 23.40
C PRO A 405 -13.32 -1.27 23.56
N THR A 406 -14.19 -1.16 22.54
CA THR A 406 -15.55 -1.72 22.58
C THR A 406 -15.83 -2.65 21.40
N GLY A 407 -16.85 -3.50 21.56
CA GLY A 407 -17.34 -4.37 20.49
C GLY A 407 -16.35 -5.46 20.08
N ILE A 408 -15.58 -5.99 21.02
CA ILE A 408 -14.71 -7.14 20.79
C ILE A 408 -15.54 -8.39 20.48
N TYR A 409 -15.19 -9.10 19.42
CA TYR A 409 -15.76 -10.41 19.09
C TYR A 409 -14.70 -11.28 18.40
N GLY A 410 -14.93 -12.58 18.31
CA GLY A 410 -14.00 -13.49 17.64
C GLY A 410 -14.59 -14.84 17.30
N LYS A 411 -13.77 -15.66 16.63
CA LYS A 411 -14.10 -17.05 16.29
C LYS A 411 -12.85 -17.92 16.39
N ILE A 412 -13.07 -19.21 16.65
CA ILE A 412 -12.03 -20.24 16.69
C ILE A 412 -12.36 -21.27 15.61
N ASP A 413 -11.39 -21.61 14.77
CA ASP A 413 -11.54 -22.70 13.80
C ASP A 413 -11.09 -24.07 14.37
N SER A 414 -11.37 -25.14 13.64
CA SER A 414 -11.03 -26.52 14.05
C SER A 414 -9.52 -26.79 14.11
N SER A 415 -8.67 -25.87 13.62
CA SER A 415 -7.21 -25.95 13.73
C SER A 415 -6.67 -25.25 14.98
N GLY A 416 -7.54 -24.56 15.73
CA GLY A 416 -7.16 -23.75 16.89
C GLY A 416 -6.74 -22.33 16.55
N ARG A 417 -6.96 -21.87 15.30
CA ARG A 417 -6.70 -20.47 14.93
C ARG A 417 -7.85 -19.61 15.43
N VAL A 418 -7.50 -18.58 16.18
CA VAL A 418 -8.43 -17.58 16.69
C VAL A 418 -8.30 -16.34 15.85
N THR A 419 -9.43 -15.74 15.46
CA THR A 419 -9.45 -14.39 14.89
C THR A 419 -10.33 -13.51 15.73
N LEU A 420 -9.79 -12.37 16.16
CA LEU A 420 -10.45 -11.35 16.98
C LEU A 420 -10.63 -10.07 16.17
N TRP A 421 -11.71 -9.34 16.44
CA TRP A 421 -12.01 -8.03 15.87
C TRP A 421 -12.61 -7.11 16.94
N TRP A 422 -12.42 -5.80 16.79
CA TRP A 422 -12.98 -4.77 17.68
C TRP A 422 -13.21 -3.45 16.94
N ARG A 423 -13.88 -2.49 17.58
CA ARG A 423 -14.11 -1.16 17.01
C ARG A 423 -12.91 -0.24 17.25
N ARG A 424 -12.58 0.59 16.26
CA ARG A 424 -11.50 1.59 16.38
C ARG A 424 -11.88 2.69 17.38
N ASN A 425 -10.93 3.03 18.23
CA ASN A 425 -10.91 4.17 19.13
C ASN A 425 -10.83 5.48 18.32
N ARG A 426 -11.32 6.59 18.87
CA ARG A 426 -11.49 7.88 18.15
C ARG A 426 -10.49 8.96 18.58
N GLU A 427 -9.67 8.64 19.57
CA GLU A 427 -8.63 9.47 20.12
C GLU A 427 -7.56 9.75 19.05
N SER A 428 -7.18 11.03 18.89
CA SER A 428 -6.28 11.48 17.82
C SER A 428 -4.84 11.01 18.00
N ASP A 429 -4.48 10.71 19.24
CA ASP A 429 -3.17 10.26 19.73
C ASP A 429 -3.14 8.75 20.00
N LEU A 430 -4.16 8.00 19.54
CA LEU A 430 -4.19 6.55 19.63
C LEU A 430 -2.97 5.93 18.92
N LYS A 431 -2.15 5.21 19.67
CA LYS A 431 -1.01 4.46 19.13
C LYS A 431 -1.39 3.05 18.70
N GLY A 432 -2.28 2.39 19.44
CA GLY A 432 -2.74 1.05 19.07
C GLY A 432 -3.36 0.27 20.24
N TYR A 433 -3.23 -1.06 20.17
CA TYR A 433 -3.92 -2.00 21.05
C TYR A 433 -2.99 -3.06 21.62
N LEU A 434 -3.26 -3.45 22.88
CA LEU A 434 -2.64 -4.59 23.56
C LEU A 434 -3.71 -5.65 23.84
N LEU A 435 -3.46 -6.87 23.40
CA LEU A 435 -4.39 -8.00 23.56
C LEU A 435 -3.94 -8.91 24.69
N TYR A 436 -4.92 -9.37 25.44
CA TYR A 436 -4.73 -10.22 26.59
C TYR A 436 -5.65 -11.45 26.54
N ARG A 437 -5.18 -12.57 27.10
CA ARG A 437 -5.87 -13.86 27.09
C ARG A 437 -5.86 -14.52 28.48
N ALA A 438 -6.95 -15.19 28.83
CA ALA A 438 -7.05 -16.08 30.00
C ALA A 438 -7.82 -17.36 29.65
N ASN A 439 -7.59 -18.45 30.40
CA ASN A 439 -8.37 -19.69 30.27
C ASN A 439 -9.70 -19.62 31.05
N PHE A 440 -9.78 -18.76 32.07
CA PHE A 440 -10.96 -18.55 32.89
C PHE A 440 -11.21 -17.05 33.09
N ILE A 441 -12.47 -16.64 33.18
CA ILE A 441 -12.86 -15.22 33.25
C ILE A 441 -12.36 -14.50 34.53
N HIS A 442 -12.16 -15.24 35.62
CA HIS A 442 -11.71 -14.72 36.91
C HIS A 442 -10.21 -14.88 37.16
N GLU A 443 -9.47 -15.40 36.17
CA GLU A 443 -8.01 -15.50 36.25
C GLU A 443 -7.32 -14.24 35.69
N PRO A 444 -6.06 -14.00 36.06
CA PRO A 444 -5.24 -12.98 35.43
C PRO A 444 -5.14 -13.20 33.91
N PHE A 445 -5.36 -12.13 33.15
CA PHE A 445 -5.18 -12.13 31.71
C PHE A 445 -3.72 -11.82 31.36
N PHE A 446 -3.12 -12.63 30.50
CA PHE A 446 -1.74 -12.45 30.04
C PHE A 446 -1.70 -11.77 28.69
N GLN A 447 -0.79 -10.80 28.53
CA GLN A 447 -0.60 -10.13 27.25
C GLN A 447 -0.04 -11.11 26.21
N ILE A 448 -0.64 -11.14 25.03
CA ILE A 448 -0.24 -12.03 23.93
C ILE A 448 0.29 -11.28 22.71
N SER A 449 0.12 -9.95 22.66
CA SER A 449 0.52 -9.13 21.52
C SER A 449 1.59 -8.10 21.87
N LYS A 450 2.27 -7.57 20.85
CA LYS A 450 2.86 -6.23 20.89
C LYS A 450 1.76 -5.19 20.62
N VAL A 451 2.11 -3.90 20.60
CA VAL A 451 1.16 -2.84 20.21
C VAL A 451 0.74 -3.07 18.75
N CYS A 452 -0.55 -3.29 18.52
CA CYS A 452 -1.15 -3.51 17.21
C CYS A 452 -1.89 -2.25 16.75
N THR A 453 -1.69 -1.82 15.50
CA THR A 453 -2.37 -0.64 14.92
C THR A 453 -3.68 -0.98 14.21
N ASP A 454 -3.83 -2.25 13.82
CA ASP A 454 -5.04 -2.81 13.19
C ASP A 454 -6.18 -3.01 14.20
N THR A 455 -7.37 -3.33 13.68
CA THR A 455 -8.59 -3.63 14.45
C THR A 455 -8.96 -5.12 14.45
N PHE A 456 -7.99 -5.97 14.13
CA PHE A 456 -8.09 -7.42 14.17
C PHE A 456 -6.78 -8.05 14.64
N TYR A 457 -6.84 -9.28 15.15
CA TYR A 457 -5.67 -10.04 15.61
C TYR A 457 -5.86 -11.54 15.45
N TYR A 458 -4.75 -12.25 15.17
CA TYR A 458 -4.72 -13.70 15.10
C TYR A 458 -3.97 -14.28 16.31
N ASP A 459 -4.61 -15.22 17.00
CA ASP A 459 -3.98 -16.03 18.05
C ASP A 459 -4.05 -17.52 17.65
N THR A 460 -3.21 -18.36 18.27
CA THR A 460 -3.19 -19.80 18.05
C THR A 460 -3.29 -20.54 19.38
N LEU A 461 -4.24 -21.47 19.47
CA LEU A 461 -4.51 -22.25 20.66
C LEU A 461 -4.29 -23.74 20.41
N SER A 462 -3.85 -24.45 21.45
CA SER A 462 -4.01 -25.90 21.48
C SER A 462 -5.47 -26.23 21.75
N ILE A 463 -6.07 -27.03 20.85
CA ILE A 463 -7.45 -27.51 20.96
C ILE A 463 -7.57 -28.80 21.80
N LYS A 464 -6.45 -29.49 22.06
CA LYS A 464 -6.40 -30.68 22.92
C LYS A 464 -6.21 -30.28 24.38
N THR A 465 -7.16 -29.54 24.95
CA THR A 465 -7.07 -29.01 26.31
C THR A 465 -8.37 -29.26 27.08
N LEU A 466 -8.28 -29.44 28.38
CA LEU A 466 -9.44 -29.64 29.26
C LEU A 466 -10.36 -28.40 29.39
N THR A 467 -9.90 -27.21 28.95
CA THR A 467 -10.70 -25.98 29.04
C THR A 467 -11.53 -25.76 27.77
N ARG A 468 -12.86 -25.82 27.90
CA ARG A 468 -13.82 -25.64 26.80
C ARG A 468 -13.90 -24.21 26.25
N ALA A 469 -13.52 -23.22 27.05
CA ALA A 469 -13.56 -21.81 26.68
C ALA A 469 -12.20 -21.13 26.85
N VAL A 470 -12.07 -20.00 26.19
CA VAL A 470 -10.96 -19.05 26.33
C VAL A 470 -11.54 -17.64 26.33
N TYR A 471 -10.88 -16.72 27.03
CA TYR A 471 -11.34 -15.36 27.20
C TYR A 471 -10.30 -14.37 26.68
N TYR A 472 -10.76 -13.31 26.02
CA TYR A 472 -9.89 -12.22 25.54
C TYR A 472 -10.38 -10.85 26.00
N ARG A 473 -9.42 -9.96 26.27
CA ARG A 473 -9.63 -8.53 26.57
C ARG A 473 -8.59 -7.69 25.84
N ILE A 474 -8.91 -6.43 25.60
CA ILE A 474 -8.04 -5.50 24.86
C ILE A 474 -7.91 -4.19 25.65
N LYS A 475 -6.73 -3.58 25.62
CA LYS A 475 -6.49 -2.20 26.03
C LYS A 475 -6.09 -1.36 24.83
N ALA A 476 -6.55 -0.11 24.79
CA ALA A 476 -5.98 0.91 23.91
C ALA A 476 -4.77 1.55 24.60
N ILE A 477 -3.81 2.03 23.80
CA ILE A 477 -2.64 2.76 24.28
C ILE A 477 -2.42 3.98 23.39
N ASP A 478 -2.10 5.12 23.99
CA ASP A 478 -1.78 6.36 23.29
C ASP A 478 -0.29 6.46 22.90
N THR A 479 0.11 7.57 22.28
CA THR A 479 1.50 7.85 21.93
C THR A 479 2.42 8.05 23.13
N HIS A 480 1.88 8.40 24.30
CA HIS A 480 2.57 8.58 25.57
C HIS A 480 2.64 7.30 26.43
N TYR A 481 2.13 6.19 25.90
CA TYR A 481 2.06 4.88 26.56
C TYR A 481 1.10 4.79 27.75
N ASN A 482 0.10 5.68 27.86
CA ASN A 482 -0.94 5.49 28.86
C ASN A 482 -1.93 4.41 28.39
N PRO A 483 -2.13 3.34 29.18
CA PRO A 483 -3.09 2.29 28.83
C PRO A 483 -4.50 2.66 29.30
N SER A 484 -5.50 2.36 28.47
CA SER A 484 -6.90 2.38 28.89
C SER A 484 -7.21 1.31 29.95
N ASP A 485 -8.41 1.36 30.53
CA ASP A 485 -9.00 0.17 31.16
C ASP A 485 -9.26 -0.93 30.12
N TYR A 486 -9.50 -2.15 30.59
CA TYR A 486 -9.81 -3.27 29.72
C TYR A 486 -11.17 -3.10 29.03
N SER A 487 -11.28 -3.60 27.80
CA SER A 487 -12.56 -3.92 27.19
C SER A 487 -13.33 -4.96 28.01
N ASP A 488 -14.61 -5.11 27.71
CA ASP A 488 -15.36 -6.30 28.10
C ASP A 488 -14.64 -7.57 27.62
N ALA A 489 -14.79 -8.66 28.38
CA ALA A 489 -14.21 -9.94 27.99
C ALA A 489 -15.08 -10.62 26.94
N VAL A 490 -14.50 -11.05 25.83
CA VAL A 490 -15.17 -11.98 24.91
C VAL A 490 -14.85 -13.42 25.33
N GLN A 491 -15.88 -14.25 25.44
CA GLN A 491 -15.75 -15.70 25.60
C GLN A 491 -15.82 -16.37 24.24
N LEU A 492 -14.84 -17.21 23.93
CA LEU A 492 -14.85 -18.06 22.74
C LEU A 492 -14.84 -19.53 23.18
N ILE A 493 -15.74 -20.32 22.59
CA ILE A 493 -15.83 -21.76 22.83
C ILE A 493 -14.91 -22.47 21.84
N LYS A 494 -14.05 -23.37 22.34
CA LYS A 494 -13.18 -24.19 21.50
C LYS A 494 -14.02 -25.26 20.79
N PRO A 495 -13.79 -25.52 19.49
CA PRO A 495 -14.42 -26.64 18.81
C PRO A 495 -14.08 -27.95 19.50
N ASP A 496 -15.11 -28.76 19.77
CA ASP A 496 -14.91 -30.12 20.26
C ASP A 496 -14.57 -31.03 19.08
N ILE A 497 -13.44 -31.71 19.20
CA ILE A 497 -12.92 -32.65 18.20
C ILE A 497 -12.53 -33.98 18.83
N VAL A 498 -12.84 -34.19 20.12
CA VAL A 498 -12.44 -35.38 20.87
C VAL A 498 -13.67 -36.24 21.10
N PRO A 499 -13.81 -37.38 20.39
CA PRO A 499 -14.95 -38.25 20.60
C PRO A 499 -15.05 -38.76 22.05
N PRO A 500 -16.26 -39.08 22.53
CA PRO A 500 -16.45 -39.54 23.89
C PRO A 500 -15.84 -40.93 24.12
N GLN A 501 -15.56 -41.27 25.38
CA GLN A 501 -15.11 -42.61 25.72
C GLN A 501 -16.24 -43.64 25.47
N PRO A 502 -15.93 -44.88 25.05
CA PRO A 502 -16.94 -45.92 24.87
C PRO A 502 -17.62 -46.29 26.20
N PRO A 503 -18.94 -46.53 26.20
CA PRO A 503 -19.64 -47.11 27.35
C PRO A 503 -19.20 -48.57 27.58
N VAL A 504 -19.54 -49.15 28.74
CA VAL A 504 -19.10 -50.50 29.11
C VAL A 504 -20.28 -51.38 29.52
N ILE A 505 -20.50 -52.49 28.81
CA ILE A 505 -21.46 -53.51 29.25
C ILE A 505 -20.95 -54.15 30.54
N ARG A 506 -21.71 -54.00 31.62
CA ARG A 506 -21.34 -54.43 32.98
C ARG A 506 -21.77 -55.87 33.25
N SER A 507 -23.01 -56.21 32.92
CA SER A 507 -23.59 -57.52 33.21
C SER A 507 -24.74 -57.83 32.27
N TYR A 508 -25.10 -59.11 32.17
CA TYR A 508 -26.29 -59.57 31.46
C TYR A 508 -26.96 -60.73 32.20
N ARG A 509 -28.26 -60.91 31.96
CA ARG A 509 -29.03 -62.08 32.41
C ARG A 509 -29.96 -62.55 31.30
N VAL A 510 -29.92 -63.84 31.00
CA VAL A 510 -30.90 -64.49 30.11
C VAL A 510 -32.14 -64.79 30.94
N ILE A 511 -33.29 -64.25 30.53
CA ILE A 511 -34.58 -64.40 31.19
C ILE A 511 -35.63 -64.93 30.19
N PRO A 512 -36.77 -65.50 30.64
CA PRO A 512 -37.77 -66.05 29.71
C PRO A 512 -38.29 -65.07 28.65
N SER A 513 -38.27 -63.76 28.95
CA SER A 513 -38.66 -62.69 28.03
C SER A 513 -37.56 -62.23 27.06
N GLY A 514 -36.29 -62.61 27.26
CA GLY A 514 -35.18 -62.21 26.40
C GLY A 514 -33.86 -62.01 27.15
N VAL A 515 -33.10 -60.97 26.80
CA VAL A 515 -31.81 -60.65 27.44
C VAL A 515 -31.90 -59.32 28.16
N TYR A 516 -31.70 -59.37 29.48
CA TYR A 516 -31.53 -58.19 30.32
C TYR A 516 -30.07 -57.75 30.30
N LEU A 517 -29.82 -56.48 29.99
CA LEU A 517 -28.49 -55.86 29.89
C LEU A 517 -28.36 -54.74 30.93
N GLN A 518 -27.17 -54.64 31.52
CA GLN A 518 -26.75 -53.49 32.31
C GLN A 518 -25.43 -52.95 31.78
N TRP A 519 -25.31 -51.63 31.64
CA TRP A 519 -24.08 -50.97 31.24
C TRP A 519 -23.80 -49.71 32.06
N ILE A 520 -22.53 -49.37 32.13
CA ILE A 520 -22.03 -48.11 32.66
C ILE A 520 -21.94 -47.15 31.47
N PRO A 521 -22.53 -45.94 31.55
CA PRO A 521 -22.42 -44.94 30.48
C PRO A 521 -20.96 -44.50 30.28
N SER A 522 -20.72 -43.78 29.18
CA SER A 522 -19.45 -43.08 28.95
C SER A 522 -19.12 -42.15 30.13
N SER A 523 -17.82 -42.06 30.45
CA SER A 523 -17.25 -41.14 31.43
C SER A 523 -17.01 -39.72 30.89
N SER A 524 -17.27 -39.46 29.61
CA SER A 524 -17.14 -38.12 29.02
C SER A 524 -18.30 -37.20 29.44
N ASP A 525 -17.98 -35.98 29.87
CA ASP A 525 -18.95 -35.03 30.46
C ASP A 525 -19.93 -34.39 29.45
N ASP A 526 -19.63 -34.43 28.15
CA ASP A 526 -20.46 -33.90 27.04
C ASP A 526 -21.39 -34.93 26.42
N VAL A 527 -21.46 -36.14 26.94
CA VAL A 527 -22.30 -37.20 26.35
C VAL A 527 -23.77 -36.85 26.49
N VAL A 528 -24.49 -36.78 25.36
CA VAL A 528 -25.93 -36.46 25.35
C VAL A 528 -26.81 -37.69 25.15
N ARG A 529 -26.28 -38.77 24.57
CA ARG A 529 -27.03 -40.03 24.35
C ARG A 529 -26.12 -41.24 24.17
N HIS A 530 -26.66 -42.43 24.47
CA HIS A 530 -26.06 -43.73 24.14
C HIS A 530 -26.99 -44.52 23.22
N GLN A 531 -26.39 -45.28 22.32
CA GLN A 531 -27.11 -46.13 21.38
C GLN A 531 -26.66 -47.58 21.54
N LEU A 532 -27.63 -48.47 21.72
CA LEU A 532 -27.44 -49.92 21.88
C LEU A 532 -27.84 -50.62 20.58
N TYR A 533 -26.89 -51.38 20.06
CA TYR A 533 -27.02 -52.12 18.83
C TYR A 533 -27.03 -53.63 19.09
N ARG A 534 -27.80 -54.36 18.28
CA ARG A 534 -27.96 -55.82 18.31
C ARG A 534 -27.61 -56.43 16.96
N ARG A 535 -27.02 -57.63 16.99
CA ARG A 535 -26.84 -58.48 15.80
C ARG A 535 -27.16 -59.93 16.15
N THR A 536 -28.02 -60.60 15.38
CA THR A 536 -28.35 -62.01 15.63
C THR A 536 -27.50 -62.95 14.78
N SER A 537 -27.41 -64.23 15.17
CA SER A 537 -26.70 -65.25 14.38
C SER A 537 -27.34 -65.41 13.00
N GLY A 538 -26.63 -64.97 11.96
CA GLY A 538 -27.10 -64.95 10.57
C GLY A 538 -27.17 -63.55 9.96
N ASP A 539 -27.20 -62.50 10.79
CA ASP A 539 -27.21 -61.10 10.34
C ASP A 539 -25.78 -60.57 10.12
N THR A 540 -25.59 -59.75 9.08
CA THR A 540 -24.33 -59.04 8.82
C THR A 540 -24.31 -57.64 9.46
N ALA A 541 -25.46 -57.00 9.56
CA ALA A 541 -25.59 -55.62 10.05
C ALA A 541 -25.96 -55.55 11.55
N TRP A 542 -25.51 -54.47 12.19
CA TRP A 542 -25.94 -54.09 13.53
C TRP A 542 -27.24 -53.28 13.46
N LEU A 543 -28.25 -53.66 14.24
CA LEU A 543 -29.52 -52.96 14.33
C LEU A 543 -29.58 -52.13 15.61
N LEU A 544 -29.90 -50.84 15.51
CA LEU A 544 -30.20 -50.00 16.67
C LEU A 544 -31.49 -50.50 17.34
N ILE A 545 -31.39 -50.95 18.58
CA ILE A 545 -32.54 -51.49 19.34
C ILE A 545 -32.95 -50.62 20.52
N HIS A 546 -32.09 -49.71 20.97
CA HIS A 546 -32.41 -48.79 22.04
C HIS A 546 -31.54 -47.53 21.97
N GLU A 547 -32.12 -46.39 22.28
CA GLU A 547 -31.43 -45.12 22.52
C GLU A 547 -31.83 -44.62 23.90
N VAL A 548 -30.86 -44.19 24.70
CA VAL A 548 -31.08 -43.57 26.00
C VAL A 548 -30.45 -42.19 26.05
N ARG A 549 -31.18 -41.23 26.62
CA ARG A 549 -30.71 -39.88 26.94
C ARG A 549 -30.68 -39.75 28.45
N GLY A 550 -29.56 -39.32 29.02
CA GLY A 550 -29.43 -39.12 30.46
C GLY A 550 -28.08 -39.53 31.02
N SER A 551 -27.80 -39.08 32.24
CA SER A 551 -26.54 -39.20 32.95
C SER A 551 -26.64 -40.12 34.18
N ASP A 552 -27.51 -41.13 34.15
CA ASP A 552 -27.60 -42.09 35.25
C ASP A 552 -26.35 -42.97 35.31
N THR A 553 -25.83 -43.20 36.51
CA THR A 553 -24.60 -43.99 36.74
C THR A 553 -24.71 -45.45 36.31
N LEU A 554 -25.92 -45.96 36.08
CA LEU A 554 -26.18 -47.32 35.62
C LEU A 554 -27.43 -47.37 34.75
N MET A 555 -27.27 -47.86 33.52
CA MET A 555 -28.36 -47.98 32.55
C MET A 555 -28.74 -49.44 32.37
N THR A 556 -30.03 -49.69 32.10
CA THR A 556 -30.56 -51.05 31.95
C THR A 556 -31.55 -51.13 30.80
N PHE A 557 -31.55 -52.25 30.09
CA PHE A 557 -32.49 -52.52 29.01
C PHE A 557 -32.79 -54.01 28.89
N THR A 558 -34.03 -54.36 28.59
CA THR A 558 -34.42 -55.75 28.29
C THR A 558 -34.74 -55.87 26.82
N ASP A 559 -33.86 -56.55 26.08
CA ASP A 559 -34.13 -56.90 24.70
C ASP A 559 -35.11 -58.07 24.65
N THR A 560 -36.34 -57.80 24.21
CA THR A 560 -37.39 -58.82 24.08
C THR A 560 -37.20 -59.56 22.76
N LEU A 561 -36.63 -60.76 22.83
CA LEU A 561 -36.31 -61.56 21.66
C LEU A 561 -37.52 -62.40 21.22
N THR A 562 -37.94 -62.23 19.96
CA THR A 562 -38.95 -63.07 19.28
C THR A 562 -38.32 -64.11 18.35
N SER A 563 -37.01 -64.06 18.13
CA SER A 563 -36.31 -64.87 17.13
C SER A 563 -35.83 -66.23 17.68
N LYS A 564 -35.73 -67.22 16.78
CA LYS A 564 -35.14 -68.54 17.03
C LYS A 564 -33.60 -68.54 17.05
N ALA A 565 -32.96 -67.38 17.26
CA ALA A 565 -31.51 -67.25 17.13
C ALA A 565 -30.79 -67.90 18.32
N ASP A 566 -29.77 -68.72 18.03
CA ASP A 566 -28.97 -69.39 19.05
C ASP A 566 -28.04 -68.41 19.78
N TYR A 567 -27.58 -67.36 19.07
CA TYR A 567 -26.69 -66.34 19.60
C TYR A 567 -27.13 -64.94 19.21
N VAL A 568 -26.97 -64.00 20.14
CA VAL A 568 -27.20 -62.57 19.93
C VAL A 568 -26.01 -61.78 20.45
N SER A 569 -25.49 -60.87 19.64
CA SER A 569 -24.41 -59.94 20.01
C SER A 569 -24.97 -58.55 20.28
N TYR A 570 -24.39 -57.85 21.26
CA TYR A 570 -24.73 -56.47 21.64
C TYR A 570 -23.48 -55.58 21.65
N THR A 571 -23.61 -54.34 21.19
CA THR A 571 -22.57 -53.30 21.32
C THR A 571 -23.20 -51.94 21.59
N LEU A 572 -22.45 -51.02 22.18
CA LEU A 572 -22.91 -49.66 22.47
C LEU A 572 -21.92 -48.61 21.98
N ILE A 573 -22.45 -47.45 21.61
CA ILE A 573 -21.70 -46.21 21.39
C ILE A 573 -22.26 -45.08 22.25
N ALA A 574 -21.44 -44.09 22.54
CA ALA A 574 -21.84 -42.81 23.13
C ALA A 574 -21.73 -41.72 22.06
N ILE A 575 -22.63 -40.73 22.12
CA ILE A 575 -22.61 -39.57 21.23
C ILE A 575 -22.63 -38.31 22.10
N ASP A 576 -21.68 -37.42 21.85
CA ASP A 576 -21.53 -36.16 22.58
C ASP A 576 -22.41 -35.02 22.03
N SER A 577 -22.37 -33.88 22.72
CA SER A 577 -23.05 -32.65 22.36
C SER A 577 -22.58 -32.02 21.04
N ALA A 578 -21.38 -32.36 20.57
CA ALA A 578 -20.84 -31.96 19.27
C ALA A 578 -21.24 -32.94 18.14
N GLY A 579 -21.83 -34.08 18.50
CA GLY A 579 -22.27 -35.12 17.58
C GLY A 579 -21.17 -36.12 17.22
N LEU A 580 -20.04 -36.15 17.93
CA LEU A 580 -18.99 -37.15 17.71
C LEU A 580 -19.38 -38.48 18.37
N GLU A 581 -19.09 -39.58 17.69
CA GLU A 581 -19.38 -40.94 18.16
C GLU A 581 -18.14 -41.57 18.80
N SER A 582 -18.32 -42.20 19.95
CA SER A 582 -17.29 -43.06 20.53
C SER A 582 -17.00 -44.25 19.62
N ASN A 583 -15.83 -44.87 19.80
CA ASN A 583 -15.66 -46.25 19.33
C ASN A 583 -16.76 -47.15 19.93
N PRO A 584 -17.20 -48.21 19.23
CA PRO A 584 -18.10 -49.21 19.83
C PRO A 584 -17.42 -49.92 21.00
N CYS A 585 -18.18 -50.21 22.05
CA CYS A 585 -17.69 -51.06 23.13
C CYS A 585 -17.39 -52.48 22.61
N ARG A 586 -16.62 -53.26 23.37
CA ARG A 586 -16.37 -54.66 23.00
C ARG A 586 -17.72 -55.42 22.89
N PRO A 587 -18.02 -56.07 21.76
CA PRO A 587 -19.29 -56.78 21.60
C PRO A 587 -19.47 -57.90 22.63
N LEU A 588 -20.62 -57.93 23.30
CA LEU A 588 -21.04 -59.03 24.16
C LEU A 588 -21.87 -60.01 23.33
N THR A 589 -21.45 -61.28 23.23
CA THR A 589 -22.24 -62.33 22.58
C THR A 589 -22.84 -63.26 23.61
N VAL A 590 -24.16 -63.43 23.57
CA VAL A 590 -24.96 -64.20 24.52
C VAL A 590 -25.63 -65.37 23.79
N LYS A 591 -25.59 -66.56 24.39
CA LYS A 591 -26.38 -67.71 23.93
C LYS A 591 -27.79 -67.61 24.51
N VAL A 592 -28.81 -67.67 23.66
CA VAL A 592 -30.22 -67.55 24.08
C VAL A 592 -30.82 -68.96 24.22
N LEU A 593 -31.60 -69.19 25.28
CA LEU A 593 -32.26 -70.49 25.48
C LEU A 593 -33.50 -70.59 24.59
N PRO A 594 -33.72 -71.70 23.87
CA PRO A 594 -34.94 -71.89 23.09
C PRO A 594 -36.16 -71.97 24.02
N ARG A 595 -37.18 -71.16 23.77
CA ARG A 595 -38.49 -71.30 24.46
C ARG A 595 -39.09 -72.67 24.12
N ARG A 596 -39.33 -73.51 25.13
CA ARG A 596 -39.98 -74.81 24.95
C ARG A 596 -41.45 -74.60 24.58
N ALA A 597 -41.90 -75.25 23.50
CA ALA A 597 -43.31 -75.29 23.15
C ALA A 597 -44.08 -76.15 24.17
N VAL A 598 -45.02 -75.55 24.90
CA VAL A 598 -45.81 -76.21 25.94
C VAL A 598 -47.17 -76.64 25.36
N LYS A 599 -47.62 -77.87 25.60
CA LYS A 599 -48.90 -78.39 25.08
C LYS A 599 -50.08 -77.87 25.93
N PRO A 600 -51.26 -77.57 25.34
CA PRO A 600 -52.45 -77.23 26.13
C PRO A 600 -52.99 -78.44 26.91
N ILE A 601 -53.70 -78.19 28.02
CA ILE A 601 -54.41 -79.24 28.77
C ILE A 601 -55.71 -79.56 28.03
N THR A 602 -55.78 -80.76 27.43
CA THR A 602 -56.95 -81.20 26.66
C THR A 602 -57.79 -82.27 27.37
N ARG A 603 -57.24 -82.95 28.37
CA ARG A 603 -57.93 -83.98 29.17
C ARG A 603 -58.37 -83.37 30.50
N PHE A 604 -59.42 -82.55 30.48
CA PHE A 604 -60.00 -81.92 31.66
C PHE A 604 -61.51 -82.19 31.71
N TYR A 605 -61.96 -82.83 32.78
CA TYR A 605 -63.33 -83.30 32.96
C TYR A 605 -63.82 -82.91 34.36
N GLY A 606 -65.13 -82.87 34.53
CA GLY A 606 -65.71 -82.72 35.85
C GLY A 606 -67.07 -83.39 35.94
N ASN A 607 -67.39 -83.83 37.15
CA ASN A 607 -68.64 -84.52 37.47
C ASN A 607 -69.33 -83.79 38.62
N ALA A 608 -70.63 -83.51 38.48
CA ALA A 608 -71.43 -82.85 39.49
C ALA A 608 -72.25 -83.88 40.27
N ASP A 609 -72.04 -83.95 41.59
CA ASP A 609 -72.89 -84.72 42.50
C ASP A 609 -73.93 -83.78 43.13
N LYS A 610 -75.14 -83.83 42.59
CA LYS A 610 -76.27 -82.97 43.02
C LYS A 610 -76.77 -83.30 44.42
N ALA A 611 -76.65 -84.57 44.85
CA ALA A 611 -77.11 -84.99 46.17
C ALA A 611 -76.17 -84.50 47.27
N MET A 612 -74.87 -84.48 47.00
CA MET A 612 -73.85 -83.99 47.94
C MET A 612 -73.51 -82.51 47.77
N GLY A 613 -73.97 -81.85 46.70
CA GLY A 613 -73.69 -80.44 46.43
C GLY A 613 -72.23 -80.17 46.08
N MET A 614 -71.55 -81.11 45.43
CA MET A 614 -70.11 -81.04 45.13
C MET A 614 -69.82 -81.30 43.66
N VAL A 615 -68.75 -80.68 43.15
CA VAL A 615 -68.21 -80.95 41.82
C VAL A 615 -66.81 -81.53 41.96
N THR A 616 -66.56 -82.69 41.36
CA THR A 616 -65.22 -83.28 41.28
C THR A 616 -64.64 -83.03 39.90
N LEU A 617 -63.55 -82.29 39.83
CA LEU A 617 -62.75 -82.01 38.64
C LEU A 617 -61.61 -83.01 38.53
N THR A 618 -61.32 -83.51 37.33
CA THR A 618 -60.22 -84.44 37.07
C THR A 618 -59.53 -84.09 35.77
N TRP A 619 -58.19 -84.09 35.77
CA TRP A 619 -57.40 -83.82 34.57
C TRP A 619 -56.23 -84.80 34.43
N ARG A 620 -55.63 -84.83 33.24
CA ARG A 620 -54.36 -85.53 32.97
C ARG A 620 -53.45 -84.61 32.17
N TYR A 621 -52.16 -84.62 32.52
CA TYR A 621 -51.14 -83.89 31.79
C TYR A 621 -49.80 -84.63 31.88
N ASP A 622 -49.23 -84.96 30.73
CA ASP A 622 -48.07 -85.86 30.63
C ASP A 622 -46.76 -85.07 30.73
N SER A 623 -46.44 -84.58 31.94
CA SER A 623 -45.17 -83.90 32.25
C SER A 623 -44.87 -83.94 33.75
N ASP A 624 -43.67 -84.41 34.12
CA ASP A 624 -43.13 -84.41 35.48
C ASP A 624 -42.61 -83.04 35.94
N GLN A 625 -42.46 -82.10 35.02
CA GLN A 625 -41.97 -80.74 35.28
C GLN A 625 -43.08 -79.73 35.65
N VAL A 626 -44.33 -80.18 35.81
CA VAL A 626 -45.40 -79.30 36.29
C VAL A 626 -45.19 -79.02 37.77
N LEU A 627 -45.02 -77.74 38.12
CA LEU A 627 -44.93 -77.29 39.50
C LEU A 627 -46.31 -77.32 40.16
N ARG A 628 -47.32 -76.77 39.48
CA ARG A 628 -48.72 -76.72 39.95
C ARG A 628 -49.71 -76.52 38.81
N PHE A 629 -50.95 -76.97 39.02
CA PHE A 629 -52.08 -76.56 38.21
C PHE A 629 -52.86 -75.44 38.90
N VAL A 630 -53.38 -74.51 38.11
CA VAL A 630 -54.25 -73.42 38.58
C VAL A 630 -55.63 -73.63 37.98
N ILE A 631 -56.62 -73.83 38.85
CA ILE A 631 -58.03 -74.01 38.52
C ILE A 631 -58.71 -72.65 38.59
N TYR A 632 -59.43 -72.32 37.54
CA TYR A 632 -60.25 -71.12 37.43
C TYR A 632 -61.72 -71.52 37.56
N LYS A 633 -62.51 -70.67 38.22
CA LYS A 633 -63.95 -70.83 38.42
C LYS A 633 -64.64 -69.50 38.16
N ASN A 634 -65.77 -69.55 37.47
CA ASN A 634 -66.69 -68.42 37.34
C ASN A 634 -68.13 -68.92 37.25
N GLU A 635 -69.08 -68.05 37.59
CA GLU A 635 -70.49 -68.29 37.22
C GLU A 635 -70.61 -68.13 35.70
N LYS A 636 -71.47 -68.95 35.07
CA LYS A 636 -71.64 -68.95 33.61
C LYS A 636 -71.90 -67.53 33.09
N GLY A 637 -71.12 -67.09 32.10
CA GLY A 637 -71.20 -65.74 31.53
C GLY A 637 -70.33 -64.66 32.19
N HIS A 638 -69.62 -64.97 33.28
CA HIS A 638 -68.65 -64.07 33.91
C HIS A 638 -67.19 -64.42 33.55
N PHE A 639 -66.26 -63.50 33.80
CA PHE A 639 -64.83 -63.73 33.53
C PHE A 639 -64.23 -64.80 34.48
N PRO A 640 -63.36 -65.70 33.98
CA PRO A 640 -62.70 -66.71 34.80
C PRO A 640 -61.75 -66.11 35.83
N CYS A 641 -61.98 -66.41 37.11
CA CYS A 641 -61.10 -66.01 38.22
C CYS A 641 -60.31 -67.21 38.73
N ALA A 642 -59.04 -67.00 39.10
CA ALA A 642 -58.23 -68.06 39.70
C ALA A 642 -58.85 -68.47 41.04
N TYR A 643 -59.26 -69.73 41.16
CA TYR A 643 -59.98 -70.24 42.32
C TYR A 643 -59.07 -71.02 43.26
N ARG A 644 -58.28 -71.95 42.72
CA ARG A 644 -57.38 -72.79 43.53
C ARG A 644 -56.12 -73.17 42.78
N SER A 645 -55.06 -73.47 43.52
CA SER A 645 -53.87 -74.12 42.99
C SER A 645 -53.69 -75.49 43.63
N VAL A 646 -53.25 -76.46 42.84
CA VAL A 646 -52.98 -77.83 43.27
C VAL A 646 -51.60 -78.23 42.78
N ALA A 647 -50.85 -78.98 43.59
CA ALA A 647 -49.49 -79.41 43.23
C ALA A 647 -49.49 -80.19 41.89
N GLY A 648 -48.41 -80.10 41.12
CA GLY A 648 -48.34 -80.70 39.77
C GLY A 648 -48.47 -82.23 39.71
N GLN A 649 -48.39 -82.89 40.87
CA GLN A 649 -48.60 -84.34 41.04
C GLN A 649 -50.08 -84.70 41.29
N ILE A 650 -50.94 -83.70 41.54
CA ILE A 650 -52.36 -83.87 41.86
C ILE A 650 -53.19 -83.64 40.59
N PHE A 651 -54.08 -84.58 40.31
CA PHE A 651 -54.87 -84.64 39.08
C PHE A 651 -56.39 -84.61 39.32
N THR A 652 -56.80 -84.34 40.56
CA THR A 652 -58.20 -84.27 40.97
C THR A 652 -58.42 -83.16 41.99
N PHE A 653 -59.58 -82.54 41.98
CA PHE A 653 -59.99 -81.54 42.95
C PHE A 653 -61.50 -81.53 43.13
N THR A 654 -61.97 -81.53 44.39
CA THR A 654 -63.40 -81.43 44.72
C THR A 654 -63.73 -80.01 45.20
N ASP A 655 -64.65 -79.36 44.49
CA ASP A 655 -65.26 -78.10 44.88
C ASP A 655 -66.57 -78.36 45.62
N SER A 656 -66.58 -78.02 46.91
CA SER A 656 -67.75 -78.15 47.79
C SER A 656 -68.35 -76.80 48.18
N GLN A 657 -67.90 -75.70 47.56
CA GLN A 657 -68.36 -74.34 47.84
C GLN A 657 -69.24 -73.85 46.70
N LEU A 658 -70.40 -74.47 46.56
CA LEU A 658 -71.32 -74.28 45.45
C LEU A 658 -72.73 -73.97 45.93
N ARG A 659 -73.44 -73.15 45.17
CA ARG A 659 -74.85 -72.81 45.42
C ARG A 659 -75.75 -73.60 44.47
N GLN A 660 -76.83 -74.17 44.99
CA GLN A 660 -77.82 -74.88 44.18
C GLN A 660 -78.46 -73.94 43.14
N GLY A 661 -78.68 -74.44 41.93
CA GLY A 661 -79.29 -73.67 40.84
C GLY A 661 -78.34 -72.73 40.09
N ILE A 662 -77.04 -72.68 40.43
CA ILE A 662 -76.02 -71.93 39.69
C ILE A 662 -75.19 -72.88 38.82
N THR A 663 -74.97 -72.50 37.55
CA THR A 663 -74.03 -73.18 36.66
C THR A 663 -72.67 -72.49 36.73
N TYR A 664 -71.62 -73.25 37.02
CA TYR A 664 -70.24 -72.79 37.07
C TYR A 664 -69.46 -73.26 35.84
N GLU A 665 -68.58 -72.40 35.34
CA GLU A 665 -67.55 -72.77 34.36
C GLU A 665 -66.21 -72.98 35.08
N TYR A 666 -65.53 -74.07 34.72
CA TYR A 666 -64.17 -74.33 35.18
C TYR A 666 -63.19 -74.35 34.02
N ARG A 667 -61.98 -73.82 34.24
CA ARG A 667 -60.83 -73.91 33.32
C ARG A 667 -59.58 -74.26 34.12
N ILE A 668 -58.55 -74.80 33.47
CA ILE A 668 -57.28 -75.15 34.14
C ILE A 668 -56.07 -74.83 33.27
N LYS A 669 -54.96 -74.43 33.91
CA LYS A 669 -53.63 -74.33 33.26
C LYS A 669 -52.54 -74.94 34.14
N ALA A 670 -51.43 -75.34 33.53
CA ALA A 670 -50.25 -75.83 34.23
C ALA A 670 -49.15 -74.76 34.26
N ILE A 671 -48.46 -74.67 35.39
CA ILE A 671 -47.26 -73.86 35.59
C ILE A 671 -46.08 -74.80 35.82
N PHE A 672 -45.00 -74.61 35.07
CA PHE A 672 -43.81 -75.48 35.09
C PHE A 672 -42.73 -74.96 36.04
N THR A 673 -41.77 -75.82 36.39
CA THR A 673 -40.62 -75.46 37.24
C THR A 673 -39.71 -74.41 36.60
N ASP A 674 -39.71 -74.27 35.27
CA ASP A 674 -38.97 -73.24 34.53
C ASP A 674 -39.76 -71.92 34.36
N GLY A 675 -40.97 -71.84 34.94
CA GLY A 675 -41.85 -70.68 34.85
C GLY A 675 -42.66 -70.59 33.55
N SER A 676 -42.51 -71.54 32.62
CA SER A 676 -43.41 -71.62 31.46
C SER A 676 -44.83 -72.03 31.88
N GLU A 677 -45.83 -71.60 31.11
CA GLU A 677 -47.24 -71.85 31.40
C GLU A 677 -47.97 -72.40 30.17
N THR A 678 -48.95 -73.27 30.37
CA THR A 678 -49.88 -73.65 29.29
C THR A 678 -50.90 -72.54 29.05
N PRO A 679 -51.50 -72.46 27.85
CA PRO A 679 -52.80 -71.80 27.69
C PRO A 679 -53.84 -72.38 28.67
N LEU A 680 -54.89 -71.61 28.96
CA LEU A 680 -56.07 -72.13 29.66
C LEU A 680 -56.72 -73.23 28.83
N SER A 681 -57.21 -74.28 29.49
CA SER A 681 -58.05 -75.29 28.86
C SER A 681 -59.36 -74.68 28.33
N GLU A 682 -60.00 -75.39 27.41
CA GLU A 682 -61.44 -75.23 27.17
C GLU A 682 -62.20 -75.33 28.50
N HIS A 683 -63.32 -74.60 28.60
CA HIS A 683 -64.13 -74.64 29.81
C HIS A 683 -65.05 -75.84 29.84
N ILE A 684 -65.37 -76.28 31.06
CA ILE A 684 -66.45 -77.22 31.32
C ILE A 684 -67.52 -76.53 32.15
N GLU A 685 -68.78 -76.74 31.79
CA GLU A 685 -69.95 -76.18 32.48
C GLU A 685 -70.59 -77.24 33.35
N LEU A 686 -70.72 -76.95 34.65
CA LEU A 686 -71.28 -77.88 35.63
C LEU A 686 -72.28 -77.12 36.51
N GLY A 687 -73.51 -77.63 36.58
CA GLY A 687 -74.57 -77.11 37.43
C GLY A 687 -75.00 -78.13 38.46
N LEU A 688 -75.21 -77.66 39.70
CA LEU A 688 -75.78 -78.45 40.79
C LEU A 688 -77.31 -78.42 40.76
#